data_AF-A0A956YGE9-F1
#
_entry.id   AF-A0A956YGE9-F1
#
_cell.length_a   1.000
_cell.length_b   1.000
_cell.length_c   1.000
_cell.angle_alpha   90.00
_cell.angle_beta   90.00
_cell.angle_gamma   90.00
#
_symmetry.space_group_name_H-M   'P 1'
#
loop_
_entity.id
_entity.type
_entity.pdbx_description
1 polymer ?
#
loop_
_entity_poly.entity_id
_entity_poly.type
_entity_poly.pdbx_seq_one_letter_code
_entity_poly.pdbx_strand_id
1 'polypeptide(L)'
;MINVPPKFGFHTGPGGNPTGIGDYMKALDSAGIPMVIKSVDHYGPVFEAQELMKKSNVPHVLIFRLSNRPNNGPQYDTPNYAATPEAAADAHWAMTLAGLPPEFDKARVWLEVINEVDRNLCWWLGRFALRIMDLAERDDYKVSFFGWAGGEPEPQGWEAPEMLLALRRIAASPARFAVAIHEYSFLVSDIWDQAPYKVGRFQYLFAVCDKFGFPRPTVHITEWGWTLDDVPPFDVALVDMTAVGQLYAQHPQIQGAAIWYLGDGFGGIANKAQQLIKPVTDWTLSHQFEVADGTAVIPTLPPINGWEQGEPAQPPDPPVEPPPDGGQMEVEYAKNDILQLRGWADHKVASAKIRVLYNNGTANVYTPFVPFVIPAAPTPDVRGIEISVGLTRKIAVSGGSQPPVQYARVTHVIPPDATPETAAAIIVEATTARQTITYSYDDAGYAPGFESNTAVLWNIAPEAQQGWLDWYAERYPNTAVLFKDAPTNPNPPSVDNPLPPGALVVDLSYANDVNLATLKANGVQGVIIRASNGIRKTGSSNADGIDGRFFEHLAEATALGLPWGSYHYCNENYGDAEQVAHFCGIIRGAVLAGYPLPSLGLWLDFETPDDPIYAGAPTSEARIRALCEALATQRPFPVDCGVYSSKGWWNGKVPTVATWLPAGFKQWIAAWVPESTLINGFPPADWVPVSLAFTVDDLTRWQFTPAGGLTVGHAVKSLDLNYEGLPDPANKPTQPPTNPVYTGPAVSFTAALHQPGSDWMWQQGNIQGMFDSLAIPVKWLSDGINADYYGRFNKSNFHLVRINWKPGGTYRSPAEAWMEVRDGVMRFYNQGARRFEFLNETNLSIEGFGICWQNGDDFGRWLSDFISYAKGAAPEMKVYFPGMSPGVPWTNQFAFTDKAWPHVASLCDGVCLHAYTGITDNVAAAVADIVAQVKEAQAYKWLDRPLIVSESSVNRAPEGVPNSQIAAYKAAVYRGIEKELAKVPGIEAVVWFVSHWQPPVEQEAHKESWFDLGLAEVYKAA
;
A
#
# COMPACT_ATOMS: atom_id res chain seq x y z
N MET A 1 -26.31 -37.53 19.61
CA MET A 1 -24.93 -37.91 19.27
C MET A 1 -24.90 -38.29 17.80
N ILE A 2 -23.82 -37.95 17.10
CA ILE A 2 -23.55 -38.33 15.71
C ILE A 2 -22.31 -39.22 15.68
N ASN A 3 -22.23 -40.11 14.69
CA ASN A 3 -21.06 -40.94 14.45
C ASN A 3 -20.18 -40.25 13.41
N VAL A 4 -18.93 -39.99 13.77
CA VAL A 4 -17.95 -39.31 12.93
C VAL A 4 -16.80 -40.29 12.64
N PRO A 5 -16.44 -40.54 11.37
CA PRO A 5 -15.28 -41.37 11.06
C PRO A 5 -13.99 -40.68 11.52
N PRO A 6 -12.91 -41.46 11.72
CA PRO A 6 -11.59 -40.88 11.90
C PRO A 6 -11.18 -39.95 10.76
N LYS A 7 -10.49 -38.85 11.12
CA LYS A 7 -10.07 -37.80 10.20
C LYS A 7 -8.56 -37.82 9.92
N PHE A 8 -7.93 -38.99 10.01
CA PHE A 8 -6.50 -39.15 9.77
C PHE A 8 -6.25 -39.65 8.35
N GLY A 9 -5.18 -39.14 7.73
CA GLY A 9 -4.65 -39.64 6.47
C GLY A 9 -3.16 -39.43 6.38
N PHE A 10 -2.61 -39.29 5.18
CA PHE A 10 -1.15 -39.33 4.98
C PHE A 10 -0.63 -38.10 4.23
N HIS A 11 0.55 -37.63 4.66
CA HIS A 11 1.34 -36.66 3.93
C HIS A 11 2.35 -37.39 3.03
N THR A 12 2.30 -37.11 1.74
CA THR A 12 3.14 -37.73 0.70
C THR A 12 4.08 -36.71 0.05
N GLY A 13 5.13 -37.20 -0.60
CA GLY A 13 6.02 -36.35 -1.39
C GLY A 13 6.98 -37.15 -2.27
N PRO A 14 7.97 -36.51 -2.90
CA PRO A 14 8.87 -37.17 -3.84
C PRO A 14 9.86 -38.11 -3.13
N GLY A 15 10.31 -39.15 -3.85
CA GLY A 15 11.46 -39.98 -3.48
C GLY A 15 11.29 -40.97 -2.31
N GLY A 16 10.19 -40.91 -1.56
CA GLY A 16 9.97 -41.77 -0.39
C GLY A 16 9.28 -43.11 -0.68
N ASN A 17 8.49 -43.58 0.27
CA ASN A 17 7.83 -44.89 0.25
C ASN A 17 6.31 -44.79 0.45
N PRO A 18 5.54 -44.48 -0.61
CA PRO A 18 4.08 -44.42 -0.53
C PRO A 18 3.41 -45.80 -0.72
N THR A 19 4.13 -46.91 -0.60
CA THR A 19 3.60 -48.25 -0.89
C THR A 19 2.35 -48.56 -0.06
N GLY A 20 1.24 -48.88 -0.73
CA GLY A 20 -0.04 -49.17 -0.10
C GLY A 20 -1.00 -47.98 -0.02
N ILE A 21 -0.56 -46.75 -0.35
CA ILE A 21 -1.43 -45.57 -0.29
C ILE A 21 -2.65 -45.70 -1.22
N GLY A 22 -2.48 -46.28 -2.41
CA GLY A 22 -3.57 -46.53 -3.35
C GLY A 22 -4.64 -47.49 -2.82
N ASP A 23 -4.25 -48.47 -2.01
CA ASP A 23 -5.20 -49.41 -1.39
C ASP A 23 -5.99 -48.72 -0.27
N TYR A 24 -5.33 -47.89 0.53
CA TYR A 24 -5.99 -47.00 1.51
C TYR A 24 -7.04 -46.11 0.83
N MET A 25 -6.66 -45.43 -0.25
CA MET A 25 -7.56 -44.51 -0.97
C MET A 25 -8.79 -45.24 -1.52
N LYS A 26 -8.61 -46.38 -2.20
CA LYS A 26 -9.71 -47.16 -2.77
C LYS A 26 -10.62 -47.76 -1.72
N ALA A 27 -10.06 -48.23 -0.60
CA ALA A 27 -10.84 -48.85 0.47
C ALA A 27 -11.77 -47.83 1.15
N LEU A 28 -11.27 -46.63 1.48
CA LEU A 28 -12.09 -45.60 2.09
C LEU A 28 -13.13 -45.02 1.14
N ASP A 29 -12.77 -44.76 -0.11
CA ASP A 29 -13.70 -44.32 -1.16
C ASP A 29 -14.86 -45.31 -1.34
N SER A 30 -14.54 -46.61 -1.47
CA SER A 30 -15.54 -47.67 -1.60
C SER A 30 -16.47 -47.78 -0.38
N ALA A 31 -15.99 -47.42 0.81
CA ALA A 31 -16.76 -47.40 2.04
C ALA A 31 -17.57 -46.09 2.23
N GLY A 32 -17.43 -45.11 1.34
CA GLY A 32 -18.06 -43.79 1.47
C GLY A 32 -17.44 -42.92 2.56
N ILE A 33 -16.22 -43.23 3.02
CA ILE A 33 -15.52 -42.52 4.09
C ILE A 33 -14.58 -41.48 3.48
N PRO A 34 -14.67 -40.20 3.87
CA PRO A 34 -13.73 -39.18 3.43
C PRO A 34 -12.28 -39.49 3.82
N MET A 35 -11.39 -39.67 2.84
CA MET A 35 -9.94 -39.76 3.07
C MET A 35 -9.30 -38.37 3.13
N VAL A 36 -8.15 -38.30 3.80
CA VAL A 36 -7.26 -37.14 3.82
C VAL A 36 -5.97 -37.49 3.08
N ILE A 37 -5.59 -36.69 2.08
CA ILE A 37 -4.31 -36.78 1.37
C ILE A 37 -3.71 -35.40 1.25
N LYS A 38 -2.53 -35.22 1.85
CA LYS A 38 -1.67 -34.06 1.66
C LYS A 38 -0.49 -34.47 0.80
N SER A 39 -0.10 -33.66 -0.18
CA SER A 39 1.15 -33.89 -0.90
C SER A 39 1.94 -32.60 -1.12
N VAL A 40 3.26 -32.71 -1.06
CA VAL A 40 4.21 -31.66 -1.40
C VAL A 40 5.05 -32.09 -2.60
N ASP A 41 5.15 -31.23 -3.62
CA ASP A 41 5.92 -31.41 -4.88
C ASP A 41 5.62 -32.66 -5.74
N HIS A 42 4.81 -33.60 -5.24
CA HIS A 42 4.49 -34.86 -5.89
C HIS A 42 2.97 -34.98 -6.05
N TYR A 43 2.44 -34.49 -7.16
CA TYR A 43 0.99 -34.41 -7.34
C TYR A 43 0.29 -35.77 -7.54
N GLY A 44 1.03 -36.83 -7.89
CA GLY A 44 0.49 -38.16 -8.23
C GLY A 44 -0.55 -38.73 -7.25
N PRO A 45 -0.30 -38.79 -5.93
CA PRO A 45 -1.28 -39.28 -4.95
C PRO A 45 -2.56 -38.42 -4.88
N VAL A 46 -2.43 -37.09 -4.99
CA VAL A 46 -3.57 -36.17 -5.03
C VAL A 46 -4.38 -36.36 -6.31
N PHE A 47 -3.70 -36.59 -7.44
CA PHE A 47 -4.35 -36.91 -8.71
C PHE A 47 -5.12 -38.24 -8.65
N GLU A 48 -4.56 -39.30 -8.08
CA GLU A 48 -5.32 -40.56 -7.93
C GLU A 48 -6.56 -40.36 -7.05
N ALA A 49 -6.41 -39.64 -5.93
CA ALA A 49 -7.51 -39.35 -5.01
C ALA A 49 -8.61 -38.48 -5.65
N GLN A 50 -8.26 -37.47 -6.46
CA GLN A 50 -9.28 -36.63 -7.12
C GLN A 50 -10.06 -37.43 -8.18
N GLU A 51 -9.42 -38.40 -8.86
CA GLU A 51 -10.09 -39.24 -9.86
C GLU A 51 -11.05 -40.24 -9.20
N LEU A 52 -10.76 -40.70 -7.99
CA LEU A 52 -11.71 -41.45 -7.16
C LEU A 52 -12.89 -40.54 -6.75
N MET A 53 -12.60 -39.36 -6.21
CA MET A 53 -13.59 -38.36 -5.80
C MET A 53 -14.57 -37.99 -6.92
N LYS A 54 -14.09 -37.86 -8.17
CA LYS A 54 -14.92 -37.58 -9.35
C LYS A 54 -15.93 -38.70 -9.65
N LYS A 55 -15.59 -39.95 -9.34
CA LYS A 55 -16.43 -41.11 -9.64
C LYS A 55 -17.43 -41.41 -8.51
N SER A 56 -17.00 -41.26 -7.26
CA SER A 56 -17.79 -41.63 -6.09
C SER A 56 -18.62 -40.48 -5.52
N ASN A 57 -18.22 -39.22 -5.76
CA ASN A 57 -18.71 -38.02 -5.07
C ASN A 57 -18.50 -38.03 -3.54
N VAL A 58 -17.66 -38.90 -3.01
CA VAL A 58 -17.29 -38.88 -1.58
C VAL A 58 -16.44 -37.64 -1.31
N PRO A 59 -16.75 -36.81 -0.29
CA PRO A 59 -16.11 -35.50 -0.10
C PRO A 59 -14.73 -35.61 0.56
N HIS A 60 -13.74 -36.13 -0.18
CA HIS A 60 -12.36 -36.26 0.29
C HIS A 60 -11.68 -34.91 0.53
N VAL A 61 -10.68 -34.91 1.43
CA VAL A 61 -9.88 -33.73 1.78
C VAL A 61 -8.52 -33.86 1.11
N LEU A 62 -8.36 -33.17 -0.02
CA LEU A 62 -7.17 -33.24 -0.86
C LEU A 62 -6.43 -31.90 -0.79
N ILE A 63 -5.16 -31.93 -0.40
CA ILE A 63 -4.35 -30.73 -0.20
C ILE A 63 -3.03 -30.89 -0.95
N PHE A 64 -2.64 -29.88 -1.71
CA PHE A 64 -1.38 -29.86 -2.43
C PHE A 64 -0.59 -28.58 -2.14
N ARG A 65 0.73 -28.70 -2.06
CA ARG A 65 1.67 -27.59 -1.85
C ARG A 65 2.89 -27.76 -2.77
N LEU A 66 3.43 -26.64 -3.23
CA LEU A 66 4.77 -26.57 -3.82
C LEU A 66 5.77 -26.15 -2.74
N SER A 67 6.99 -26.68 -2.76
CA SER A 67 8.04 -26.37 -1.79
C SER A 67 9.35 -25.97 -2.46
N ASN A 68 10.25 -25.35 -1.69
CA ASN A 68 11.55 -24.92 -2.17
C ASN A 68 12.42 -26.12 -2.54
N ARG A 69 12.82 -26.24 -3.80
CA ARG A 69 13.82 -27.24 -4.17
C ARG A 69 15.20 -26.78 -3.68
N PRO A 70 15.98 -27.64 -3.01
CA PRO A 70 17.34 -27.29 -2.63
C PRO A 70 18.16 -27.01 -3.89
N ASN A 71 18.65 -25.76 -4.01
CA ASN A 71 19.44 -25.13 -5.09
C ASN A 71 18.64 -24.33 -6.15
N ASN A 72 18.70 -22.99 -6.03
CA ASN A 72 18.31 -21.97 -7.03
C ASN A 72 16.89 -22.07 -7.63
N GLY A 73 15.96 -22.77 -6.97
CA GLY A 73 14.55 -22.85 -7.38
C GLY A 73 13.71 -21.66 -6.88
N PRO A 74 12.47 -21.51 -7.39
CA PRO A 74 11.54 -20.50 -6.87
C PRO A 74 11.19 -20.75 -5.39
N GLN A 75 11.02 -19.67 -4.63
CA GLN A 75 10.75 -19.71 -3.18
C GLN A 75 9.25 -19.85 -2.90
N TYR A 76 8.74 -21.07 -2.78
CA TYR A 76 7.33 -21.38 -2.54
C TYR A 76 6.93 -21.45 -1.06
N ASP A 77 7.84 -21.82 -0.15
CA ASP A 77 7.45 -22.05 1.25
C ASP A 77 7.16 -20.75 1.99
N THR A 78 7.98 -19.73 1.80
CA THR A 78 7.81 -18.43 2.47
C THR A 78 7.63 -17.32 1.44
N PRO A 79 6.80 -16.31 1.72
CA PRO A 79 6.70 -15.15 0.84
C PRO A 79 7.97 -14.29 0.91
N ASN A 80 8.15 -13.41 -0.08
CA ASN A 80 9.25 -12.44 -0.05
C ASN A 80 8.96 -11.33 0.98
N TYR A 81 9.45 -11.51 2.20
CA TYR A 81 9.26 -10.55 3.30
C TYR A 81 9.93 -9.19 3.10
N ALA A 82 10.86 -9.05 2.15
CA ALA A 82 11.46 -7.76 1.82
C ALA A 82 10.53 -6.86 0.97
N ALA A 83 9.48 -7.43 0.36
CA ALA A 83 8.46 -6.69 -0.36
C ALA A 83 7.28 -6.32 0.55
N THR A 84 6.39 -5.45 0.06
CA THR A 84 5.10 -5.23 0.72
C THR A 84 4.25 -6.51 0.67
N PRO A 85 3.34 -6.74 1.65
CA PRO A 85 2.50 -7.95 1.67
C PRO A 85 1.76 -8.20 0.36
N GLU A 86 1.23 -7.14 -0.26
CA GLU A 86 0.45 -7.24 -1.49
C GLU A 86 1.32 -7.57 -2.71
N ALA A 87 2.49 -6.92 -2.84
CA ALA A 87 3.41 -7.20 -3.93
C ALA A 87 4.01 -8.61 -3.82
N ALA A 88 4.33 -9.03 -2.59
CA ALA A 88 4.75 -10.40 -2.30
C ALA A 88 3.64 -11.39 -2.64
N ALA A 89 2.38 -11.11 -2.28
CA ALA A 89 1.24 -11.96 -2.63
C ALA A 89 1.03 -12.09 -4.14
N ASP A 90 1.09 -10.99 -4.89
CA ASP A 90 0.95 -11.01 -6.36
C ASP A 90 2.04 -11.85 -7.02
N ALA A 91 3.30 -11.66 -6.61
CA ALA A 91 4.43 -12.42 -7.14
C ALA A 91 4.36 -13.91 -6.74
N HIS A 92 4.06 -14.18 -5.47
CA HIS A 92 3.96 -15.55 -4.92
C HIS A 92 2.83 -16.33 -5.58
N TRP A 93 1.67 -15.70 -5.79
CA TRP A 93 0.54 -16.30 -6.46
C TRP A 93 0.85 -16.65 -7.91
N ALA A 94 1.40 -15.69 -8.67
CA ALA A 94 1.77 -15.91 -10.07
C ALA A 94 2.79 -17.06 -10.22
N MET A 95 3.81 -17.07 -9.36
CA MET A 95 4.82 -18.12 -9.31
C MET A 95 4.23 -19.48 -8.92
N THR A 96 3.32 -19.52 -7.94
CA THR A 96 2.63 -20.74 -7.50
C THR A 96 1.80 -21.33 -8.64
N LEU A 97 0.96 -20.52 -9.28
CA LEU A 97 0.13 -20.97 -10.41
C LEU A 97 0.97 -21.49 -11.58
N ALA A 98 2.10 -20.84 -11.87
CA ALA A 98 3.02 -21.30 -12.92
C ALA A 98 3.70 -22.64 -12.59
N GLY A 99 3.83 -22.99 -11.30
CA GLY A 99 4.39 -24.25 -10.83
C GLY A 99 3.39 -25.39 -10.70
N LEU A 100 2.09 -25.12 -10.80
CA LEU A 100 1.06 -26.15 -10.66
C LEU A 100 1.06 -27.12 -11.85
N PRO A 101 0.80 -28.41 -11.59
CA PRO A 101 0.65 -29.39 -12.65
C PRO A 101 -0.64 -29.15 -13.46
N PRO A 102 -0.66 -29.40 -14.78
CA PRO A 102 -1.85 -29.20 -15.62
C PRO A 102 -3.08 -29.97 -15.16
N GLU A 103 -2.90 -31.11 -14.50
CA GLU A 103 -3.95 -31.95 -13.96
C GLU A 103 -4.57 -31.45 -12.64
N PHE A 104 -4.12 -30.30 -12.12
CA PHE A 104 -4.61 -29.72 -10.87
C PHE A 104 -6.11 -29.38 -10.93
N ASP A 105 -6.93 -30.05 -10.12
CA ASP A 105 -8.38 -29.77 -10.05
C ASP A 105 -8.72 -28.76 -8.94
N LYS A 106 -8.82 -27.49 -9.32
CA LYS A 106 -9.12 -26.37 -8.39
C LYS A 106 -10.46 -26.46 -7.66
N ALA A 107 -11.42 -27.24 -8.16
CA ALA A 107 -12.71 -27.41 -7.51
C ALA A 107 -12.64 -28.43 -6.34
N ARG A 108 -11.70 -29.36 -6.40
CA ARG A 108 -11.59 -30.49 -5.46
C ARG A 108 -10.40 -30.35 -4.52
N VAL A 109 -9.28 -29.82 -5.02
CA VAL A 109 -8.00 -29.76 -4.31
C VAL A 109 -7.79 -28.38 -3.68
N TRP A 110 -7.43 -28.38 -2.40
CA TRP A 110 -6.97 -27.20 -1.68
C TRP A 110 -5.52 -26.90 -2.02
N LEU A 111 -5.23 -25.66 -2.39
CA LEU A 111 -3.88 -25.16 -2.58
C LEU A 111 -3.37 -24.55 -1.27
N GLU A 112 -2.33 -25.14 -0.68
CA GLU A 112 -1.63 -24.51 0.44
C GLU A 112 -0.46 -23.70 -0.11
N VAL A 113 -0.51 -22.39 0.12
CA VAL A 113 0.32 -21.42 -0.60
C VAL A 113 1.62 -21.05 0.12
N ILE A 114 1.71 -21.28 1.43
CA ILE A 114 2.86 -20.93 2.28
C ILE A 114 2.99 -21.94 3.43
N ASN A 115 4.19 -22.05 4.00
CA ASN A 115 4.60 -23.06 4.98
C ASN A 115 5.72 -22.54 5.88
N GLU A 116 5.67 -22.87 7.18
CA GLU A 116 6.68 -22.54 8.20
C GLU A 116 7.06 -21.05 8.17
N VAL A 117 6.04 -20.20 8.13
CA VAL A 117 6.17 -18.75 7.98
C VAL A 117 6.62 -18.07 9.28
N ASP A 118 7.18 -16.87 9.16
CA ASP A 118 7.72 -16.11 10.30
C ASP A 118 6.62 -15.68 11.29
N ARG A 119 6.66 -16.25 12.49
CA ARG A 119 5.74 -15.95 13.61
C ARG A 119 5.73 -14.47 14.02
N ASN A 120 6.82 -13.74 13.80
CA ASN A 120 6.93 -12.35 14.20
C ASN A 120 6.24 -11.39 13.22
N LEU A 121 5.80 -11.91 12.06
CA LEU A 121 5.19 -11.14 10.98
C LEU A 121 3.71 -11.48 10.79
N CYS A 122 3.00 -11.85 11.86
CA CYS A 122 1.57 -12.19 11.82
C CYS A 122 0.69 -11.09 11.18
N TRP A 123 0.96 -9.81 11.47
CA TRP A 123 0.23 -8.69 10.85
C TRP A 123 0.48 -8.61 9.33
N TRP A 124 1.72 -8.79 8.90
CA TRP A 124 2.13 -8.78 7.50
C TRP A 124 1.51 -9.97 6.76
N LEU A 125 1.53 -11.15 7.38
CA LEU A 125 0.94 -12.38 6.86
C LEU A 125 -0.59 -12.27 6.73
N GLY A 126 -1.26 -11.57 7.64
CA GLY A 126 -2.69 -11.24 7.52
C GLY A 126 -3.00 -10.46 6.23
N ARG A 127 -2.21 -9.43 5.91
CA ARG A 127 -2.35 -8.66 4.66
C ARG A 127 -2.03 -9.48 3.42
N PHE A 128 -0.96 -10.27 3.47
CA PHE A 128 -0.61 -11.20 2.39
C PHE A 128 -1.77 -12.16 2.11
N ALA A 129 -2.36 -12.76 3.15
CA ALA A 129 -3.49 -13.68 3.01
C ALA A 129 -4.73 -13.00 2.44
N LEU A 130 -5.05 -11.77 2.86
CA LEU A 130 -6.14 -10.97 2.28
C LEU A 130 -5.96 -10.77 0.77
N ARG A 131 -4.74 -10.45 0.33
CA ARG A 131 -4.45 -10.29 -1.09
C ARG A 131 -4.51 -11.60 -1.86
N ILE A 132 -3.95 -12.69 -1.33
CA ILE A 132 -4.08 -14.01 -1.96
C ILE A 132 -5.55 -14.43 -2.06
N MET A 133 -6.39 -14.13 -1.06
CA MET A 133 -7.83 -14.42 -1.12
C MET A 133 -8.51 -13.70 -2.31
N ASP A 134 -8.18 -12.44 -2.59
CA ASP A 134 -8.70 -11.72 -3.77
C ASP A 134 -8.27 -12.40 -5.09
N LEU A 135 -7.01 -12.81 -5.17
CA LEU A 135 -6.47 -13.47 -6.36
C LEU A 135 -7.05 -14.87 -6.56
N ALA A 136 -7.20 -15.63 -5.48
CA ALA A 136 -7.82 -16.96 -5.49
C ALA A 136 -9.30 -16.89 -5.85
N GLU A 137 -10.02 -15.84 -5.44
CA GLU A 137 -11.39 -15.60 -5.88
C GLU A 137 -11.48 -15.29 -7.37
N ARG A 138 -10.60 -14.41 -7.87
CA ARG A 138 -10.49 -14.09 -9.30
C ARG A 138 -10.23 -15.34 -10.15
N ASP A 139 -9.33 -16.20 -9.68
CA ASP A 139 -8.87 -17.37 -10.45
C ASP A 139 -9.65 -18.66 -10.13
N ASP A 140 -10.59 -18.58 -9.17
CA ASP A 140 -11.49 -19.64 -8.72
C ASP A 140 -10.76 -20.86 -8.10
N TYR A 141 -9.89 -20.58 -7.13
CA TYR A 141 -9.14 -21.58 -6.36
C TYR A 141 -9.61 -21.66 -4.90
N LYS A 142 -9.46 -22.86 -4.32
CA LYS A 142 -9.57 -23.09 -2.87
C LYS A 142 -8.19 -22.99 -2.23
N VAL A 143 -8.02 -22.21 -1.17
CA VAL A 143 -6.70 -21.92 -0.57
C VAL A 143 -6.66 -22.21 0.93
N SER A 144 -5.54 -22.75 1.41
CA SER A 144 -5.25 -22.98 2.83
C SER A 144 -4.02 -22.17 3.28
N PHE A 145 -4.13 -21.44 4.40
CA PHE A 145 -3.07 -20.60 4.99
C PHE A 145 -2.82 -21.02 6.44
N PHE A 146 -1.64 -21.12 7.04
CA PHE A 146 -0.36 -20.53 6.70
C PHE A 146 0.75 -21.60 6.76
N GLY A 147 0.39 -22.86 7.05
CA GLY A 147 1.33 -23.96 7.24
C GLY A 147 2.21 -23.74 8.46
N TRP A 148 1.65 -23.24 9.56
CA TRP A 148 2.45 -22.86 10.72
C TRP A 148 3.15 -24.05 11.36
N ALA A 149 4.42 -23.87 11.71
CA ALA A 149 5.23 -24.86 12.44
C ALA A 149 4.60 -25.24 13.79
N GLY A 150 4.94 -26.42 14.31
CA GLY A 150 4.43 -26.91 15.60
C GLY A 150 4.75 -25.94 16.75
N GLY A 151 3.71 -25.44 17.42
CA GLY A 151 3.81 -24.41 18.47
C GLY A 151 3.65 -22.95 17.98
N GLU A 152 3.65 -22.68 16.67
CA GLU A 152 3.59 -21.32 16.10
C GLU A 152 2.31 -21.03 15.31
N PRO A 153 1.72 -19.83 15.35
CA PRO A 153 2.10 -18.75 16.22
C PRO A 153 1.56 -19.01 17.64
N GLU A 154 2.06 -18.25 18.59
CA GLU A 154 1.44 -18.09 19.90
C GLU A 154 0.02 -17.50 19.76
N PRO A 155 -0.85 -17.65 20.78
CA PRO A 155 -2.20 -17.09 20.75
C PRO A 155 -2.25 -15.61 20.36
N GLN A 156 -1.29 -14.80 20.79
CA GLN A 156 -1.21 -13.38 20.48
C GLN A 156 -0.99 -13.11 18.97
N GLY A 157 -0.31 -14.01 18.26
CA GLY A 157 -0.13 -13.89 16.82
C GLY A 157 -1.44 -14.02 16.04
N TRP A 158 -2.38 -14.83 16.53
CA TRP A 158 -3.74 -14.90 15.98
C TRP A 158 -4.56 -13.63 16.24
N GLU A 159 -4.23 -12.88 17.29
CA GLU A 159 -4.92 -11.63 17.66
C GLU A 159 -4.35 -10.38 16.97
N ALA A 160 -3.32 -10.52 16.13
CA ALA A 160 -2.81 -9.40 15.33
C ALA A 160 -3.94 -8.82 14.45
N PRO A 161 -4.09 -7.48 14.32
CA PRO A 161 -5.27 -6.87 13.69
C PRO A 161 -5.55 -7.37 12.27
N GLU A 162 -4.54 -7.43 11.42
CA GLU A 162 -4.66 -7.88 10.03
C GLU A 162 -4.84 -9.40 9.94
N MET A 163 -4.32 -10.15 10.92
CA MET A 163 -4.61 -11.57 11.06
C MET A 163 -6.09 -11.78 11.43
N LEU A 164 -6.66 -10.97 12.32
CA LEU A 164 -8.10 -11.01 12.63
C LEU A 164 -8.97 -10.70 11.41
N LEU A 165 -8.57 -9.73 10.57
CA LEU A 165 -9.25 -9.45 9.30
C LEU A 165 -9.19 -10.67 8.34
N ALA A 166 -8.02 -11.29 8.22
CA ALA A 166 -7.84 -12.49 7.41
C ALA A 166 -8.69 -13.65 7.97
N LEU A 167 -8.63 -13.92 9.28
CA LEU A 167 -9.39 -14.97 9.95
C LEU A 167 -10.90 -14.78 9.79
N ARG A 168 -11.40 -13.54 9.92
CA ARG A 168 -12.81 -13.22 9.68
C ARG A 168 -13.24 -13.57 8.26
N ARG A 169 -12.42 -13.25 7.25
CA ARG A 169 -12.70 -13.57 5.84
C ARG A 169 -12.61 -15.06 5.56
N ILE A 170 -11.60 -15.74 6.10
CA ILE A 170 -11.44 -17.20 5.99
C ILE A 170 -12.66 -17.90 6.57
N ALA A 171 -13.07 -17.50 7.77
CA ALA A 171 -14.24 -18.03 8.47
C ALA A 171 -15.57 -17.77 7.74
N ALA A 172 -15.69 -16.65 7.03
CA ALA A 172 -16.89 -16.32 6.27
C ALA A 172 -17.06 -17.15 4.99
N SER A 173 -15.96 -17.74 4.47
CA SER A 173 -15.94 -18.48 3.22
C SER A 173 -15.35 -19.90 3.38
N PRO A 174 -15.90 -20.76 4.26
CA PRO A 174 -15.30 -22.04 4.67
C PRO A 174 -15.18 -23.07 3.54
N ALA A 175 -15.87 -22.86 2.42
CA ALA A 175 -15.78 -23.69 1.22
C ALA A 175 -14.63 -23.29 0.28
N ARG A 176 -14.07 -22.08 0.44
CA ARG A 176 -12.98 -21.53 -0.38
C ARG A 176 -11.69 -21.33 0.39
N PHE A 177 -11.77 -21.02 1.68
CA PHE A 177 -10.60 -20.70 2.49
C PHE A 177 -10.55 -21.55 3.76
N ALA A 178 -9.33 -21.92 4.15
CA ALA A 178 -9.05 -22.72 5.34
C ALA A 178 -7.74 -22.27 6.02
N VAL A 179 -7.57 -22.69 7.27
CA VAL A 179 -6.33 -22.53 8.02
C VAL A 179 -5.51 -23.83 8.04
N ALA A 180 -4.25 -23.81 7.62
CA ALA A 180 -3.27 -24.88 7.72
C ALA A 180 -2.37 -24.70 8.96
N ILE A 181 -2.23 -25.76 9.77
CA ILE A 181 -1.34 -25.82 10.95
C ILE A 181 -0.61 -27.16 11.01
N HIS A 182 0.55 -27.19 11.67
CA HIS A 182 1.27 -28.42 12.02
C HIS A 182 1.07 -28.76 13.50
N GLU A 183 0.86 -30.04 13.79
CA GLU A 183 0.70 -30.58 15.14
C GLU A 183 1.64 -31.77 15.36
N TYR A 184 2.77 -31.53 16.05
CA TYR A 184 3.73 -32.56 16.44
C TYR A 184 3.90 -32.57 17.95
N SER A 185 3.97 -33.73 18.59
CA SER A 185 4.32 -33.79 20.03
C SER A 185 5.80 -33.50 20.30
N PHE A 186 6.66 -33.71 19.31
CA PHE A 186 8.13 -33.80 19.41
C PHE A 186 8.64 -34.92 20.32
N LEU A 187 7.78 -35.87 20.70
CA LEU A 187 8.13 -37.06 21.49
C LEU A 187 7.37 -38.29 21.00
N VAL A 188 8.09 -39.31 20.55
CA VAL A 188 7.51 -40.61 20.12
C VAL A 188 6.76 -41.31 21.26
N SER A 189 7.19 -41.10 22.50
CA SER A 189 6.63 -41.76 23.68
C SER A 189 5.38 -41.09 24.26
N ASP A 190 5.07 -39.86 23.85
CA ASP A 190 3.95 -39.08 24.41
C ASP A 190 3.36 -38.14 23.36
N ILE A 191 2.19 -38.49 22.82
CA ILE A 191 1.48 -37.66 21.84
C ILE A 191 0.93 -36.36 22.46
N TRP A 192 0.73 -36.33 23.78
CA TRP A 192 0.15 -35.19 24.50
C TRP A 192 1.20 -34.27 25.12
N ASP A 193 2.48 -34.46 24.79
CA ASP A 193 3.54 -33.57 25.26
C ASP A 193 3.18 -32.12 24.96
N GLN A 194 3.11 -31.30 26.01
CA GLN A 194 2.76 -29.88 25.96
C GLN A 194 1.40 -29.58 25.30
N ALA A 195 0.46 -30.52 25.29
CA ALA A 195 -0.91 -30.24 24.89
C ALA A 195 -1.58 -29.20 25.83
N PRO A 196 -2.47 -28.33 25.30
CA PRO A 196 -2.91 -28.25 23.92
C PRO A 196 -2.03 -27.35 23.04
N TYR A 197 -0.85 -26.91 23.47
CA TYR A 197 -0.02 -25.95 22.72
C TYR A 197 0.62 -26.56 21.46
N LYS A 198 0.91 -27.86 21.50
CA LYS A 198 1.35 -28.65 20.35
C LYS A 198 0.17 -29.36 19.68
N VAL A 199 -0.12 -30.60 20.09
CA VAL A 199 -1.32 -31.33 19.62
C VAL A 199 -2.56 -30.74 20.30
N GLY A 200 -3.58 -30.40 19.52
CA GLY A 200 -4.80 -29.74 19.99
C GLY A 200 -4.78 -28.20 19.94
N ARG A 201 -3.77 -27.61 19.31
CA ARG A 201 -3.52 -26.17 19.30
C ARG A 201 -4.48 -25.34 18.47
N PHE A 202 -5.21 -25.98 17.56
CA PHE A 202 -6.34 -25.36 16.88
C PHE A 202 -7.34 -24.75 17.87
N GLN A 203 -7.39 -25.25 19.11
CA GLN A 203 -8.24 -24.71 20.17
C GLN A 203 -7.91 -23.24 20.49
N TYR A 204 -6.63 -22.83 20.42
CA TYR A 204 -6.25 -21.42 20.61
C TYR A 204 -6.78 -20.54 19.47
N LEU A 205 -6.66 -21.01 18.22
CA LEU A 205 -7.25 -20.34 17.06
C LEU A 205 -8.78 -20.19 17.23
N PHE A 206 -9.47 -21.25 17.64
CA PHE A 206 -10.91 -21.22 17.86
C PHE A 206 -11.31 -20.32 19.04
N ALA A 207 -10.55 -20.33 20.13
CA ALA A 207 -10.78 -19.43 21.25
C ALA A 207 -10.65 -17.95 20.84
N VAL A 208 -9.69 -17.62 19.96
CA VAL A 208 -9.56 -16.28 19.39
C VAL A 208 -10.77 -15.93 18.52
N CYS A 209 -11.19 -16.82 17.61
CA CYS A 209 -12.40 -16.57 16.81
C CYS A 209 -13.65 -16.37 17.70
N ASP A 210 -13.82 -17.19 18.73
CA ASP A 210 -14.92 -17.07 19.70
C ASP A 210 -14.86 -15.73 20.45
N LYS A 211 -13.67 -15.30 20.90
CA LYS A 211 -13.43 -14.04 21.61
C LYS A 211 -13.88 -12.83 20.77
N PHE A 212 -13.64 -12.86 19.46
CA PHE A 212 -14.00 -11.76 18.56
C PHE A 212 -15.34 -11.95 17.83
N GLY A 213 -16.08 -13.02 18.14
CA GLY A 213 -17.41 -13.29 17.57
C GLY A 213 -17.39 -13.70 16.09
N PHE A 214 -16.30 -14.28 15.60
CA PHE A 214 -16.19 -14.82 14.25
C PHE A 214 -16.65 -16.29 14.22
N PRO A 215 -17.19 -16.78 13.10
CA PRO A 215 -17.29 -18.22 12.89
C PRO A 215 -15.90 -18.87 13.03
N ARG A 216 -15.84 -20.09 13.53
CA ARG A 216 -14.57 -20.84 13.57
C ARG A 216 -14.21 -21.28 12.13
N PRO A 217 -12.97 -21.03 11.66
CA PRO A 217 -12.58 -21.34 10.29
C PRO A 217 -12.44 -22.85 10.06
N THR A 218 -12.54 -23.28 8.80
CA THR A 218 -12.08 -24.61 8.37
C THR A 218 -10.59 -24.75 8.70
N VAL A 219 -10.17 -25.90 9.24
CA VAL A 219 -8.77 -26.19 9.58
C VAL A 219 -8.31 -27.48 8.93
N HIS A 220 -7.12 -27.42 8.34
CA HIS A 220 -6.34 -28.55 7.88
C HIS A 220 -5.11 -28.72 8.78
N ILE A 221 -4.95 -29.89 9.37
CA ILE A 221 -3.71 -30.25 10.06
C ILE A 221 -2.83 -30.94 9.00
N THR A 222 -2.02 -30.12 8.34
CA THR A 222 -1.31 -30.50 7.10
C THR A 222 -0.08 -31.33 7.38
N GLU A 223 0.40 -31.27 8.62
CA GLU A 223 1.40 -32.16 9.17
C GLU A 223 1.02 -32.54 10.59
N TRP A 224 0.93 -33.85 10.85
CA TRP A 224 0.58 -34.42 12.14
C TRP A 224 1.51 -35.57 12.50
N GLY A 225 1.95 -35.64 13.75
CA GLY A 225 2.69 -36.82 14.22
C GLY A 225 3.41 -36.64 15.54
N TRP A 226 4.46 -37.43 15.71
CA TRP A 226 5.25 -37.47 16.95
C TRP A 226 6.54 -36.70 16.79
N THR A 227 7.41 -37.12 15.88
CA THR A 227 8.69 -36.46 15.61
C THR A 227 8.95 -36.34 14.11
N LEU A 228 9.91 -35.48 13.78
CA LEU A 228 10.48 -35.29 12.44
C LEU A 228 10.86 -36.61 11.74
N ASP A 229 11.50 -37.51 12.48
CA ASP A 229 12.25 -38.65 11.96
C ASP A 229 11.80 -40.02 12.50
N ASP A 230 10.76 -40.03 13.33
CA ASP A 230 10.25 -41.27 13.92
C ASP A 230 8.74 -41.27 14.20
N VAL A 231 8.16 -42.48 14.15
CA VAL A 231 6.77 -42.80 14.56
C VAL A 231 6.80 -44.00 15.51
N PRO A 232 5.87 -44.11 16.46
CA PRO A 232 5.82 -45.27 17.33
C PRO A 232 5.34 -46.52 16.57
N PRO A 233 5.50 -47.72 17.16
CA PRO A 233 4.88 -48.95 16.66
C PRO A 233 3.36 -48.80 16.47
N PHE A 234 2.78 -49.53 15.52
CA PHE A 234 1.40 -49.30 15.07
C PHE A 234 0.34 -49.45 16.19
N ASP A 235 0.58 -50.30 17.18
CA ASP A 235 -0.32 -50.51 18.32
C ASP A 235 -0.35 -49.28 19.24
N VAL A 236 0.80 -48.65 19.49
CA VAL A 236 0.90 -47.38 20.20
C VAL A 236 0.32 -46.24 19.35
N ALA A 237 0.67 -46.19 18.05
CA ALA A 237 0.18 -45.17 17.14
C ALA A 237 -1.36 -45.10 17.10
N LEU A 238 -2.03 -46.26 17.03
CA LEU A 238 -3.50 -46.32 17.01
C LEU A 238 -4.14 -45.90 18.33
N VAL A 239 -3.49 -46.12 19.48
CA VAL A 239 -3.96 -45.62 20.78
C VAL A 239 -3.93 -44.09 20.79
N ASP A 240 -2.81 -43.51 20.39
CA ASP A 240 -2.63 -42.06 20.31
C ASP A 240 -3.62 -41.42 19.32
N MET A 241 -3.76 -41.99 18.12
CA MET A 241 -4.72 -41.55 17.11
C MET A 241 -6.17 -41.69 17.58
N THR A 242 -6.50 -42.70 18.37
CA THR A 242 -7.86 -42.84 18.94
C THR A 242 -8.13 -41.72 19.95
N ALA A 243 -7.17 -41.41 20.82
CA ALA A 243 -7.31 -40.35 21.81
C ALA A 243 -7.42 -38.96 21.16
N VAL A 244 -6.53 -38.65 20.21
CA VAL A 244 -6.53 -37.38 19.48
C VAL A 244 -7.73 -37.29 18.52
N GLY A 245 -8.10 -38.41 17.88
CA GLY A 245 -9.27 -38.50 17.00
C GLY A 245 -10.58 -38.19 17.72
N GLN A 246 -10.71 -38.59 18.98
CA GLN A 246 -11.86 -38.23 19.82
C GLN A 246 -11.96 -36.71 20.04
N LEU A 247 -10.82 -35.98 20.12
CA LEU A 247 -10.80 -34.52 20.17
C LEU A 247 -11.21 -33.92 18.82
N TYR A 248 -10.60 -34.35 17.71
CA TYR A 248 -10.90 -33.81 16.38
C TYR A 248 -12.34 -34.10 15.91
N ALA A 249 -12.93 -35.21 16.33
CA ALA A 249 -14.31 -35.57 16.01
C ALA A 249 -15.32 -34.55 16.58
N GLN A 250 -15.00 -33.90 17.71
CA GLN A 250 -15.86 -32.90 18.36
C GLN A 250 -15.91 -31.55 17.62
N HIS A 251 -15.10 -31.39 16.58
CA HIS A 251 -14.96 -30.14 15.84
C HIS A 251 -15.13 -30.40 14.33
N PRO A 252 -16.32 -30.13 13.75
CA PRO A 252 -16.56 -30.31 12.32
C PRO A 252 -15.66 -29.43 11.43
N GLN A 253 -15.11 -28.35 11.98
CA GLN A 253 -14.16 -27.47 11.31
C GLN A 253 -12.82 -28.14 10.99
N ILE A 254 -12.39 -29.15 11.77
CA ILE A 254 -11.21 -29.93 11.47
C ILE A 254 -11.58 -30.90 10.35
N GLN A 255 -11.05 -30.68 9.15
CA GLN A 255 -11.35 -31.53 7.99
C GLN A 255 -10.45 -32.76 7.92
N GLY A 256 -9.21 -32.64 8.38
CA GLY A 256 -8.27 -33.76 8.33
C GLY A 256 -6.93 -33.47 8.99
N ALA A 257 -6.25 -34.55 9.39
CA ALA A 257 -4.87 -34.56 9.89
C ALA A 257 -4.01 -35.54 9.09
N ALA A 258 -2.95 -35.03 8.46
CA ALA A 258 -2.08 -35.82 7.59
C ALA A 258 -0.82 -36.28 8.34
N ILE A 259 -0.68 -37.60 8.51
CA ILE A 259 0.46 -38.23 9.17
C ILE A 259 1.74 -37.94 8.38
N TRP A 260 2.72 -37.36 9.07
CA TRP A 260 4.08 -37.11 8.58
C TRP A 260 4.89 -38.42 8.53
N TYR A 261 5.60 -38.80 7.47
CA TYR A 261 5.61 -38.34 6.07
C TYR A 261 6.11 -39.48 5.18
N LEU A 262 5.57 -39.61 3.97
CA LEU A 262 5.88 -40.71 3.04
C LEU A 262 6.88 -40.32 1.93
N GLY A 263 7.42 -39.10 1.92
CA GLY A 263 8.50 -38.67 1.01
C GLY A 263 9.90 -38.89 1.58
N ASP A 264 10.94 -38.61 0.79
CA ASP A 264 12.34 -38.87 1.15
C ASP A 264 12.85 -37.94 2.27
N GLY A 265 13.95 -38.35 2.92
CA GLY A 265 14.65 -37.57 3.95
C GLY A 265 14.30 -37.92 5.39
N PHE A 266 14.60 -36.99 6.31
CA PHE A 266 14.18 -37.01 7.72
C PHE A 266 14.36 -38.36 8.44
N GLY A 267 15.58 -38.90 8.42
CA GLY A 267 15.88 -40.16 9.12
C GLY A 267 15.17 -41.42 8.56
N GLY A 268 14.68 -41.36 7.32
CA GLY A 268 14.00 -42.49 6.67
C GLY A 268 12.56 -42.69 7.16
N ILE A 269 11.94 -41.62 7.67
CA ILE A 269 10.57 -41.61 8.23
C ILE A 269 9.54 -42.26 7.30
N ALA A 270 9.71 -42.13 5.98
CA ALA A 270 8.83 -42.77 5.00
C ALA A 270 8.64 -44.27 5.20
N ASN A 271 9.71 -45.01 5.54
CA ASN A 271 9.60 -46.45 5.75
C ASN A 271 8.91 -46.81 7.07
N LYS A 272 8.88 -45.88 8.03
CA LYS A 272 8.25 -46.09 9.33
C LYS A 272 6.76 -45.70 9.25
N ALA A 273 6.45 -44.53 8.68
CA ALA A 273 5.08 -44.08 8.43
C ALA A 273 4.33 -45.01 7.45
N GLN A 274 5.01 -45.58 6.46
CA GLN A 274 4.42 -46.56 5.53
C GLN A 274 3.83 -47.78 6.25
N GLN A 275 4.43 -48.22 7.35
CA GLN A 275 3.95 -49.37 8.13
C GLN A 275 2.59 -49.09 8.81
N LEU A 276 2.22 -47.81 8.97
CA LEU A 276 0.94 -47.41 9.52
C LEU A 276 -0.21 -47.46 8.50
N ILE A 277 0.06 -47.46 7.18
CA ILE A 277 -0.97 -47.36 6.14
C ILE A 277 -2.06 -48.43 6.31
N LYS A 278 -1.66 -49.71 6.37
CA LYS A 278 -2.64 -50.80 6.50
C LYS A 278 -3.38 -50.76 7.85
N PRO A 279 -2.71 -50.70 9.02
CA PRO A 279 -3.38 -50.61 10.31
C PRO A 279 -4.35 -49.43 10.41
N VAL A 280 -3.96 -48.24 9.92
CA VAL A 280 -4.82 -47.05 9.91
C VAL A 280 -6.00 -47.24 8.95
N THR A 281 -5.80 -47.87 7.79
CA THR A 281 -6.90 -48.20 6.87
C THR A 281 -7.96 -49.08 7.54
N ASP A 282 -7.52 -50.21 8.11
CA ASP A 282 -8.40 -51.19 8.75
C ASP A 282 -9.12 -50.58 9.97
N TRP A 283 -8.42 -49.75 10.74
CA TRP A 283 -8.99 -49.02 11.87
C TRP A 283 -10.04 -47.99 11.41
N THR A 284 -9.73 -47.15 10.42
CA THR A 284 -10.67 -46.14 9.92
C THR A 284 -11.94 -46.76 9.34
N LEU A 285 -11.84 -47.93 8.68
CA LEU A 285 -13.00 -48.67 8.17
C LEU A 285 -13.91 -49.24 9.25
N SER A 286 -13.36 -49.51 10.45
CA SER A 286 -14.07 -50.21 11.53
C SER A 286 -14.42 -49.33 12.73
N HIS A 287 -13.86 -48.11 12.79
CA HIS A 287 -14.01 -47.20 13.92
C HIS A 287 -14.89 -45.99 13.58
N GLN A 288 -15.63 -45.52 14.59
CA GLN A 288 -16.43 -44.29 14.54
C GLN A 288 -16.40 -43.65 15.93
N PHE A 289 -16.31 -42.33 15.98
CA PHE A 289 -16.39 -41.55 17.21
C PHE A 289 -17.84 -41.11 17.44
N GLU A 290 -18.41 -41.44 18.60
CA GLU A 290 -19.71 -40.93 19.01
C GLU A 290 -19.51 -39.56 19.70
N VAL A 291 -19.99 -38.48 19.09
CA VAL A 291 -19.84 -37.10 19.60
C VAL A 291 -21.17 -36.36 19.61
N ALA A 292 -21.24 -35.26 20.37
CA ALA A 292 -22.40 -34.37 20.32
C ALA A 292 -22.54 -33.76 18.92
N ASP A 293 -23.78 -33.50 18.49
CA ASP A 293 -24.02 -32.79 17.24
C ASP A 293 -23.61 -31.33 17.38
N GLY A 294 -22.99 -30.76 16.34
CA GLY A 294 -22.41 -29.42 16.36
C GLY A 294 -20.94 -29.38 16.78
N THR A 295 -20.49 -28.20 17.22
CA THR A 295 -19.09 -27.96 17.61
C THR A 295 -18.97 -27.88 19.12
N ALA A 296 -18.04 -28.61 19.71
CA ALA A 296 -17.78 -28.53 21.15
C ALA A 296 -17.28 -27.15 21.58
N VAL A 297 -17.65 -26.77 22.82
CA VAL A 297 -17.15 -25.55 23.47
C VAL A 297 -15.66 -25.70 23.73
N ILE A 298 -14.88 -24.65 23.47
CA ILE A 298 -13.45 -24.66 23.79
C ILE A 298 -13.30 -24.53 25.31
N PRO A 299 -12.60 -25.46 25.98
CA PRO A 299 -12.33 -25.33 27.41
C PRO A 299 -11.45 -24.12 27.67
N THR A 300 -11.41 -23.64 28.92
CA THR A 300 -10.44 -22.60 29.30
C THR A 300 -9.02 -23.13 29.05
N LEU A 301 -8.31 -22.48 28.14
CA LEU A 301 -6.96 -22.88 27.75
C LEU A 301 -5.92 -22.27 28.69
N PRO A 302 -4.80 -22.98 28.96
CA PRO A 302 -3.73 -22.44 29.78
C PRO A 302 -3.06 -21.24 29.08
N PRO A 303 -2.70 -20.17 29.82
CA PRO A 303 -1.88 -19.09 29.28
C PRO A 303 -0.46 -19.60 28.99
N ILE A 304 0.14 -19.12 27.90
CA ILE A 304 1.52 -19.43 27.53
C ILE A 304 2.37 -18.24 27.98
N ASN A 305 3.00 -18.35 29.15
CA ASN A 305 3.91 -17.34 29.71
C ASN A 305 5.33 -17.92 29.79
N GLY A 306 6.33 -17.22 29.23
CA GLY A 306 7.75 -17.49 29.50
C GLY A 306 8.38 -18.68 28.77
N TRP A 307 7.93 -19.00 27.55
CA TRP A 307 8.63 -19.96 26.70
C TRP A 307 9.71 -19.24 25.87
N GLU A 308 10.98 -19.61 26.07
CA GLU A 308 12.10 -19.26 25.20
C GLU A 308 12.49 -20.52 24.40
N GLN A 309 12.51 -20.41 23.08
CA GLN A 309 13.07 -21.43 22.20
C GLN A 309 14.60 -21.48 22.43
N GLY A 310 15.16 -22.68 22.61
CA GLY A 310 16.61 -22.86 22.62
C GLY A 310 17.24 -22.25 21.37
N GLU A 311 18.45 -21.67 21.52
CA GLU A 311 19.07 -20.79 20.53
C GLU A 311 18.94 -21.27 19.07
N PRO A 312 18.51 -20.38 18.14
CA PRO A 312 18.72 -20.58 16.72
C PRO A 312 20.21 -20.77 16.42
N ALA A 313 20.55 -21.64 15.48
CA ALA A 313 21.86 -21.59 14.86
C ALA A 313 22.11 -20.16 14.34
N GLN A 314 23.27 -19.58 14.69
CA GLN A 314 23.66 -18.23 14.29
C GLN A 314 23.37 -17.99 12.80
N PRO A 315 22.75 -16.85 12.43
CA PRO A 315 22.67 -16.43 11.04
C PRO A 315 24.10 -16.30 10.48
N PRO A 316 24.39 -16.75 9.24
CA PRO A 316 25.61 -16.35 8.57
C PRO A 316 25.66 -14.81 8.47
N ASP A 317 26.84 -14.25 8.69
CA ASP A 317 27.12 -12.80 8.67
C ASP A 317 26.48 -12.08 7.47
N PRO A 318 26.09 -10.80 7.62
CA PRO A 318 25.38 -10.04 6.59
C PRO A 318 26.14 -10.02 5.26
N PRO A 319 25.44 -10.10 4.11
CA PRO A 319 26.05 -9.91 2.81
C PRO A 319 26.62 -8.50 2.71
N VAL A 320 27.92 -8.42 2.43
CA VAL A 320 28.60 -7.21 1.98
C VAL A 320 27.89 -6.71 0.71
N GLU A 321 27.60 -5.40 0.65
CA GLU A 321 26.94 -4.76 -0.47
C GLU A 321 27.53 -5.17 -1.84
N PRO A 322 26.71 -5.38 -2.88
CA PRO A 322 27.22 -5.58 -4.23
C PRO A 322 27.71 -4.25 -4.82
N PRO A 323 28.87 -4.21 -5.48
CA PRO A 323 29.25 -3.07 -6.31
C PRO A 323 28.45 -3.07 -7.64
N PRO A 324 28.33 -1.93 -8.33
CA PRO A 324 27.42 -1.75 -9.47
C PRO A 324 27.88 -2.47 -10.75
N ASP A 325 26.91 -2.74 -11.62
CA ASP A 325 26.94 -3.51 -12.87
C ASP A 325 28.23 -3.45 -13.71
N GLY A 326 28.71 -4.65 -14.07
CA GLY A 326 29.76 -4.85 -15.07
C GLY A 326 30.47 -6.20 -14.92
N GLY A 327 29.75 -7.32 -15.06
CA GLY A 327 30.31 -8.65 -14.81
C GLY A 327 31.53 -8.98 -15.69
N GLN A 328 32.72 -9.07 -15.09
CA GLN A 328 33.93 -9.62 -15.70
C GLN A 328 34.19 -11.05 -15.16
N MET A 329 34.70 -11.95 -16.01
CA MET A 329 35.22 -13.25 -15.56
C MET A 329 36.39 -13.02 -14.58
N GLU A 330 36.27 -13.50 -13.35
CA GLU A 330 37.37 -13.45 -12.39
C GLU A 330 38.43 -14.53 -12.70
N VAL A 331 39.68 -14.07 -12.80
CA VAL A 331 40.87 -14.91 -12.92
C VAL A 331 41.68 -14.70 -11.65
N GLU A 332 41.63 -15.66 -10.74
CA GLU A 332 42.34 -15.58 -9.47
C GLU A 332 43.75 -16.18 -9.60
N TYR A 333 44.79 -15.39 -9.30
CA TYR A 333 46.17 -15.87 -9.18
C TYR A 333 46.42 -16.39 -7.76
N ALA A 334 46.25 -17.69 -7.54
CA ALA A 334 46.66 -18.31 -6.28
C ALA A 334 48.17 -18.60 -6.27
N LYS A 335 48.80 -18.49 -5.10
CA LYS A 335 50.19 -18.95 -4.88
C LYS A 335 50.36 -20.37 -5.44
N ASN A 336 51.34 -20.54 -6.34
CA ASN A 336 51.76 -21.78 -7.06
C ASN A 336 51.45 -21.84 -8.58
N ASP A 337 51.25 -20.72 -9.28
CA ASP A 337 51.12 -20.64 -10.75
C ASP A 337 49.97 -21.47 -11.36
N ILE A 338 48.86 -21.61 -10.63
CA ILE A 338 47.65 -22.31 -11.09
C ILE A 338 46.58 -21.30 -11.50
N LEU A 339 46.11 -21.38 -12.75
CA LEU A 339 45.00 -20.59 -13.28
C LEU A 339 43.68 -21.37 -13.09
N GLN A 340 42.73 -20.85 -12.30
CA GLN A 340 41.38 -21.40 -12.20
C GLN A 340 40.36 -20.48 -12.88
N LEU A 341 39.45 -21.08 -13.66
CA LEU A 341 38.32 -20.38 -14.28
C LEU A 341 37.03 -20.87 -13.62
N ARG A 342 36.27 -19.97 -13.00
CA ARG A 342 34.93 -20.28 -12.49
C ARG A 342 33.89 -19.75 -13.47
N GLY A 343 32.89 -20.57 -13.76
CA GLY A 343 31.72 -20.14 -14.53
C GLY A 343 30.90 -19.13 -13.74
N TRP A 344 30.13 -18.31 -14.44
CA TRP A 344 29.21 -17.34 -13.84
C TRP A 344 27.83 -17.97 -13.66
N ALA A 345 27.24 -17.75 -12.49
CA ALA A 345 25.93 -18.28 -12.11
C ALA A 345 25.80 -19.80 -12.38
N ASP A 346 24.67 -20.25 -12.92
CA ASP A 346 24.28 -21.66 -13.03
C ASP A 346 24.93 -22.41 -14.22
N HIS A 347 25.80 -21.73 -14.97
CA HIS A 347 26.39 -22.26 -16.19
C HIS A 347 27.71 -23.01 -15.92
N LYS A 348 27.71 -24.34 -16.12
CA LYS A 348 28.92 -25.17 -16.04
C LYS A 348 29.75 -25.06 -17.33
N VAL A 349 31.03 -24.73 -17.21
CA VAL A 349 31.99 -24.74 -18.34
C VAL A 349 32.22 -26.19 -18.78
N ALA A 350 31.72 -26.56 -19.96
CA ALA A 350 31.82 -27.93 -20.46
C ALA A 350 33.18 -28.23 -21.10
N SER A 351 33.84 -27.21 -21.66
CA SER A 351 35.22 -27.28 -22.15
C SER A 351 35.84 -25.88 -22.23
N ALA A 352 37.15 -25.78 -22.04
CA ALA A 352 37.91 -24.55 -22.22
C ALA A 352 39.07 -24.79 -23.19
N LYS A 353 39.23 -23.91 -24.17
CA LYS A 353 40.40 -23.87 -25.05
C LYS A 353 41.23 -22.66 -24.68
N ILE A 354 42.51 -22.89 -24.37
CA ILE A 354 43.44 -21.83 -23.99
C ILE A 354 44.48 -21.69 -25.09
N ARG A 355 44.67 -20.45 -25.54
CA ARG A 355 45.67 -20.07 -26.53
C ARG A 355 46.66 -19.12 -25.86
N VAL A 356 47.93 -19.50 -25.85
CA VAL A 356 49.00 -18.66 -25.30
C VAL A 356 49.72 -17.98 -26.45
N LEU A 357 49.78 -16.65 -26.40
CA LEU A 357 50.40 -15.79 -27.40
C LEU A 357 51.80 -15.43 -26.92
N TYR A 358 52.82 -15.92 -27.63
CA TYR A 358 54.21 -15.52 -27.43
C TYR A 358 54.59 -14.45 -28.46
N ASN A 359 55.59 -13.62 -28.15
CA ASN A 359 56.08 -12.59 -29.08
C ASN A 359 56.52 -13.14 -30.46
N ASN A 360 56.83 -14.44 -30.54
CA ASN A 360 57.35 -15.15 -31.70
C ASN A 360 56.41 -16.25 -32.24
N GLY A 361 55.16 -16.35 -31.76
CA GLY A 361 54.16 -17.28 -32.31
C GLY A 361 53.05 -17.67 -31.33
N THR A 362 52.12 -18.52 -31.79
CA THR A 362 50.94 -18.93 -31.00
C THR A 362 50.97 -20.43 -30.73
N ALA A 363 50.80 -20.85 -29.46
CA ALA A 363 50.59 -22.24 -29.09
C ALA A 363 49.14 -22.48 -28.63
N ASN A 364 48.49 -23.52 -29.15
CA ASN A 364 47.15 -23.93 -28.72
C ASN A 364 47.27 -25.13 -27.79
N VAL A 365 46.71 -25.04 -26.58
CA VAL A 365 46.61 -26.16 -25.66
C VAL A 365 45.14 -26.47 -25.46
N TYR A 366 44.75 -27.70 -25.80
CA TYR A 366 43.39 -28.20 -25.59
C TYR A 366 43.39 -29.13 -24.38
N THR A 367 42.55 -28.84 -23.39
CA THR A 367 42.33 -29.75 -22.27
C THR A 367 40.83 -29.85 -21.96
N PRO A 368 40.29 -31.07 -21.78
CA PRO A 368 38.90 -31.27 -21.35
C PRO A 368 38.69 -31.21 -19.82
N PHE A 369 39.72 -30.92 -19.01
CA PHE A 369 39.62 -30.96 -17.54
C PHE A 369 40.25 -29.73 -16.86
N VAL A 370 39.51 -29.15 -15.91
CA VAL A 370 39.95 -28.08 -14.98
C VAL A 370 40.06 -28.70 -13.58
N PRO A 371 41.12 -28.43 -12.78
CA PRO A 371 42.21 -27.47 -13.01
C PRO A 371 43.41 -28.03 -13.78
N PHE A 372 44.12 -27.16 -14.51
CA PHE A 372 45.35 -27.47 -15.24
C PHE A 372 46.48 -26.51 -14.79
N VAL A 373 47.71 -27.01 -14.76
CA VAL A 373 48.91 -26.28 -14.35
C VAL A 373 49.71 -25.88 -15.59
N ILE A 374 49.95 -24.59 -15.80
CA ILE A 374 50.88 -24.12 -16.83
C ILE A 374 52.30 -24.40 -16.30
N PRO A 375 53.09 -25.29 -16.91
CA PRO A 375 54.47 -25.49 -16.46
C PRO A 375 55.22 -24.18 -16.66
N ALA A 376 55.86 -23.69 -15.59
CA ALA A 376 56.64 -22.46 -15.59
C ALA A 376 57.65 -22.45 -16.75
N ALA A 377 57.37 -21.66 -17.78
CA ALA A 377 58.30 -21.44 -18.87
C ALA A 377 59.36 -20.41 -18.40
N PRO A 378 60.66 -20.69 -18.55
CA PRO A 378 61.70 -19.80 -18.08
C PRO A 378 62.01 -18.73 -19.13
N THR A 379 61.11 -17.75 -19.35
CA THR A 379 61.42 -16.44 -20.00
C THR A 379 60.18 -15.54 -20.13
N PRO A 380 60.33 -14.19 -20.16
CA PRO A 380 59.24 -13.21 -20.07
C PRO A 380 58.46 -12.95 -21.39
N ASP A 381 58.40 -13.91 -22.31
CA ASP A 381 57.92 -13.68 -23.69
C ASP A 381 56.42 -13.96 -23.94
N VAL A 382 55.61 -14.07 -22.89
CA VAL A 382 54.14 -14.19 -23.01
C VAL A 382 53.54 -12.80 -23.18
N ARG A 383 52.92 -12.54 -24.35
CA ARG A 383 52.25 -11.27 -24.66
C ARG A 383 50.77 -11.25 -24.26
N GLY A 384 50.14 -12.42 -24.18
CA GLY A 384 48.73 -12.53 -23.78
C GLY A 384 48.23 -13.97 -23.76
N ILE A 385 47.10 -14.18 -23.07
CA ILE A 385 46.40 -15.46 -23.00
C ILE A 385 44.97 -15.21 -23.46
N GLU A 386 44.51 -15.98 -24.45
CA GLU A 386 43.13 -16.00 -24.92
C GLU A 386 42.43 -17.29 -24.48
N ILE A 387 41.20 -17.16 -23.99
CA ILE A 387 40.41 -18.26 -23.45
C ILE A 387 39.05 -18.30 -24.18
N SER A 388 38.64 -19.49 -24.65
CA SER A 388 37.32 -19.70 -25.26
C SER A 388 36.60 -20.88 -24.59
N VAL A 389 35.31 -20.72 -24.27
CA VAL A 389 34.50 -21.70 -23.52
C VAL A 389 33.21 -22.09 -24.25
N GLY A 390 32.79 -23.35 -24.11
CA GLY A 390 31.51 -23.86 -24.62
C GLY A 390 30.53 -24.27 -23.51
N LEU A 391 29.23 -23.97 -23.68
CA LEU A 391 28.13 -24.22 -22.73
C LEU A 391 27.10 -25.25 -23.26
N THR A 392 26.30 -25.88 -22.40
CA THR A 392 25.82 -27.27 -22.57
C THR A 392 24.38 -27.56 -23.06
N ARG A 393 23.53 -26.65 -23.61
CA ARG A 393 22.28 -27.14 -24.29
C ARG A 393 21.54 -26.20 -25.27
N LYS A 394 21.00 -26.82 -26.35
CA LYS A 394 19.95 -26.38 -27.30
C LYS A 394 18.75 -27.35 -27.18
N ILE A 395 17.48 -26.92 -27.24
CA ILE A 395 16.31 -27.82 -27.37
C ILE A 395 15.22 -27.24 -28.31
N ALA A 396 14.63 -28.10 -29.15
CA ALA A 396 13.51 -27.88 -30.08
C ALA A 396 12.17 -28.43 -29.51
N VAL A 397 11.01 -27.97 -29.99
CA VAL A 397 9.66 -28.23 -29.41
C VAL A 397 8.74 -29.02 -30.37
N SER A 398 7.93 -29.97 -29.86
CA SER A 398 6.80 -30.58 -30.60
C SER A 398 5.64 -31.10 -29.71
N GLY A 399 4.40 -30.60 -29.96
CA GLY A 399 3.04 -31.20 -29.75
C GLY A 399 2.44 -31.20 -28.33
N GLY A 400 1.16 -30.90 -28.01
CA GLY A 400 -0.09 -30.54 -28.73
C GLY A 400 -1.33 -31.02 -27.90
N SER A 401 -2.26 -30.14 -27.50
CA SER A 401 -3.39 -30.41 -26.56
C SER A 401 -4.73 -30.76 -27.25
N GLN A 402 -5.65 -31.43 -26.53
CA GLN A 402 -7.01 -31.80 -26.99
C GLN A 402 -7.92 -30.55 -27.21
N PRO A 403 -8.94 -30.61 -28.11
CA PRO A 403 -9.63 -29.41 -28.58
C PRO A 403 -10.68 -28.85 -27.60
N PRO A 404 -10.86 -27.51 -27.57
CA PRO A 404 -11.85 -26.80 -26.75
C PRO A 404 -13.32 -26.99 -27.21
N VAL A 405 -14.25 -26.54 -26.36
CA VAL A 405 -15.70 -26.47 -26.65
C VAL A 405 -15.93 -25.66 -27.93
N GLN A 406 -16.77 -26.17 -28.83
CA GLN A 406 -17.03 -25.59 -30.15
C GLN A 406 -17.92 -24.34 -30.05
N TYR A 407 -17.49 -23.21 -30.60
CA TYR A 407 -18.31 -21.98 -30.76
C TYR A 407 -17.95 -21.25 -32.06
N ALA A 408 -18.79 -20.30 -32.50
CA ALA A 408 -18.51 -19.46 -33.67
C ALA A 408 -17.43 -18.42 -33.35
N ARG A 409 -16.36 -18.40 -34.14
CA ARG A 409 -15.20 -17.52 -33.94
C ARG A 409 -15.11 -16.46 -35.02
N VAL A 410 -14.97 -15.20 -34.62
CA VAL A 410 -14.57 -14.10 -35.51
C VAL A 410 -13.18 -13.65 -35.09
N THR A 411 -12.25 -13.63 -36.03
CA THR A 411 -10.83 -13.30 -35.79
C THR A 411 -10.42 -12.11 -36.63
N HIS A 412 -10.05 -11.02 -35.98
CA HIS A 412 -9.53 -9.81 -36.62
C HIS A 412 -8.03 -9.94 -36.82
N VAL A 413 -7.57 -9.82 -38.07
CA VAL A 413 -6.13 -9.80 -38.38
C VAL A 413 -5.66 -8.36 -38.40
N ILE A 414 -4.80 -8.00 -37.45
CA ILE A 414 -4.09 -6.71 -37.48
C ILE A 414 -3.02 -6.81 -38.58
N PRO A 415 -3.05 -5.94 -39.60
CA PRO A 415 -2.06 -5.95 -40.67
C PRO A 415 -0.62 -5.80 -40.11
N PRO A 416 0.38 -6.50 -40.66
CA PRO A 416 1.77 -6.39 -40.19
C PRO A 416 2.35 -4.97 -40.28
N ASP A 417 1.81 -4.16 -41.19
CA ASP A 417 2.13 -2.76 -41.43
C ASP A 417 1.17 -1.79 -40.71
N ALA A 418 0.28 -2.28 -39.85
CA ALA A 418 -0.63 -1.45 -39.08
C ALA A 418 0.14 -0.53 -38.13
N THR A 419 -0.20 0.76 -38.15
CA THR A 419 0.30 1.70 -37.14
C THR A 419 -0.27 1.33 -35.75
N PRO A 420 0.38 1.73 -34.65
CA PRO A 420 -0.13 1.48 -33.30
C PRO A 420 -1.58 1.96 -33.10
N GLU A 421 -1.97 3.06 -33.74
CA GLU A 421 -3.32 3.63 -33.68
C GLU A 421 -4.33 2.76 -34.46
N THR A 422 -3.92 2.25 -35.62
CA THR A 422 -4.72 1.33 -36.45
C THR A 422 -4.92 0.00 -35.73
N ALA A 423 -3.85 -0.52 -35.13
CA ALA A 423 -3.91 -1.73 -34.30
C ALA A 423 -4.85 -1.52 -33.10
N ALA A 424 -4.75 -0.39 -32.39
CA ALA A 424 -5.61 -0.07 -31.26
C ALA A 424 -7.09 0.03 -31.66
N ALA A 425 -7.43 0.65 -32.81
CA ALA A 425 -8.80 0.73 -33.29
C ALA A 425 -9.39 -0.66 -33.61
N ILE A 426 -8.60 -1.53 -34.25
CA ILE A 426 -8.99 -2.93 -34.53
C ILE A 426 -9.16 -3.71 -33.21
N ILE A 427 -8.27 -3.49 -32.23
CA ILE A 427 -8.34 -4.11 -30.90
C ILE A 427 -9.60 -3.67 -30.16
N VAL A 428 -9.94 -2.38 -30.19
CA VAL A 428 -11.14 -1.86 -29.54
C VAL A 428 -12.40 -2.44 -30.16
N GLU A 429 -12.49 -2.51 -31.49
CA GLU A 429 -13.65 -3.09 -32.17
C GLU A 429 -13.81 -4.58 -31.82
N ALA A 430 -12.72 -5.36 -31.94
CA ALA A 430 -12.74 -6.77 -31.62
C ALA A 430 -13.05 -7.01 -30.14
N THR A 431 -12.48 -6.24 -29.21
CA THR A 431 -12.72 -6.38 -27.76
C THR A 431 -14.15 -6.00 -27.39
N THR A 432 -14.71 -4.94 -27.98
CA THR A 432 -16.10 -4.51 -27.78
C THR A 432 -17.08 -5.58 -28.23
N ALA A 433 -16.80 -6.23 -29.37
CA ALA A 433 -17.58 -7.34 -29.88
C ALA A 433 -17.26 -8.68 -29.21
N ARG A 434 -16.27 -8.74 -28.28
CA ARG A 434 -15.73 -9.94 -27.64
C ARG A 434 -15.21 -10.99 -28.65
N GLN A 435 -14.53 -10.52 -29.68
CA GLN A 435 -13.98 -11.28 -30.81
C GLN A 435 -12.46 -11.44 -30.68
N THR A 436 -11.90 -12.41 -31.42
CA THR A 436 -10.48 -12.79 -31.33
C THR A 436 -9.62 -11.87 -32.19
N ILE A 437 -8.35 -11.66 -31.80
CA ILE A 437 -7.39 -10.82 -32.52
C ILE A 437 -6.12 -11.65 -32.79
N THR A 438 -5.53 -11.49 -33.96
CA THR A 438 -4.23 -12.06 -34.31
C THR A 438 -3.45 -11.11 -35.22
N TYR A 439 -2.14 -11.34 -35.38
CA TYR A 439 -1.27 -10.66 -36.35
C TYR A 439 -0.96 -11.53 -37.57
N SER A 440 -1.48 -12.76 -37.62
CA SER A 440 -1.20 -13.73 -38.67
C SER A 440 -2.46 -14.04 -39.48
N TYR A 441 -2.38 -13.80 -40.78
CA TYR A 441 -3.41 -14.22 -41.74
C TYR A 441 -3.61 -15.75 -41.67
N ASP A 442 -2.53 -16.51 -41.50
CA ASP A 442 -2.59 -17.97 -41.39
C ASP A 442 -3.35 -18.43 -40.14
N ASP A 443 -3.07 -17.82 -38.99
CA ASP A 443 -3.69 -18.18 -37.70
C ASP A 443 -5.19 -17.85 -37.68
N ALA A 444 -5.59 -16.76 -38.34
CA ALA A 444 -7.00 -16.41 -38.50
C ALA A 444 -7.77 -17.45 -39.32
N GLY A 445 -7.09 -18.16 -40.23
CA GLY A 445 -7.66 -19.26 -41.01
C GLY A 445 -7.72 -20.59 -40.26
N TYR A 446 -6.76 -20.85 -39.39
CA TYR A 446 -6.64 -22.10 -38.66
C TYR A 446 -7.60 -22.15 -37.46
N ALA A 447 -8.71 -22.86 -37.63
CA ALA A 447 -9.80 -22.96 -36.65
C ALA A 447 -10.26 -24.41 -36.40
N PRO A 448 -9.36 -25.37 -36.11
CA PRO A 448 -9.78 -26.72 -35.77
C PRO A 448 -10.56 -26.70 -34.45
N GLY A 449 -11.80 -27.18 -34.49
CA GLY A 449 -12.64 -27.22 -33.32
C GLY A 449 -13.43 -25.94 -33.03
N PHE A 450 -13.84 -25.19 -34.06
CA PHE A 450 -14.87 -24.16 -33.96
C PHE A 450 -16.07 -24.50 -34.86
N GLU A 451 -17.27 -24.06 -34.49
CA GLU A 451 -18.51 -24.35 -35.24
C GLU A 451 -18.55 -23.59 -36.58
N SER A 452 -18.00 -22.39 -36.60
CA SER A 452 -17.74 -21.58 -37.79
C SER A 452 -16.60 -20.61 -37.51
N ASN A 453 -15.88 -20.19 -38.54
CA ASN A 453 -14.78 -19.24 -38.41
C ASN A 453 -14.87 -18.15 -39.47
N THR A 454 -14.70 -16.90 -39.05
CA THR A 454 -14.61 -15.74 -39.93
C THR A 454 -13.30 -15.01 -39.69
N ALA A 455 -12.47 -14.86 -40.72
CA ALA A 455 -11.29 -14.01 -40.72
C ALA A 455 -11.66 -12.61 -41.24
N VAL A 456 -11.51 -11.60 -40.39
CA VAL A 456 -11.71 -10.19 -40.74
C VAL A 456 -10.35 -9.60 -41.11
N LEU A 457 -10.17 -9.32 -42.39
CA LEU A 457 -8.94 -8.80 -42.97
C LEU A 457 -9.05 -7.29 -43.16
N TRP A 458 -8.16 -6.55 -42.47
CA TRP A 458 -8.19 -5.11 -42.47
C TRP A 458 -7.26 -4.51 -43.54
N ASN A 459 -7.69 -3.45 -44.22
CA ASN A 459 -6.90 -2.67 -45.20
C ASN A 459 -6.31 -3.46 -46.39
N ILE A 460 -7.01 -4.52 -46.85
CA ILE A 460 -6.59 -5.24 -48.06
C ILE A 460 -7.08 -4.48 -49.30
N ALA A 461 -6.13 -4.04 -50.14
CA ALA A 461 -6.43 -3.35 -51.40
C ALA A 461 -7.40 -4.17 -52.27
N PRO A 462 -8.44 -3.56 -52.88
CA PRO A 462 -9.48 -4.27 -53.64
C PRO A 462 -8.94 -5.24 -54.71
N GLU A 463 -7.88 -4.86 -55.41
CA GLU A 463 -7.19 -5.67 -56.41
C GLU A 463 -6.49 -6.92 -55.84
N ALA A 464 -6.16 -6.91 -54.54
CA ALA A 464 -5.53 -8.02 -53.82
C ALA A 464 -6.54 -8.90 -53.08
N GLN A 465 -7.78 -8.45 -52.87
CA GLN A 465 -8.81 -9.17 -52.11
C GLN A 465 -9.15 -10.53 -52.74
N GLN A 466 -9.24 -10.61 -54.07
CA GLN A 466 -9.52 -11.87 -54.75
C GLN A 466 -8.43 -12.91 -54.50
N GLY A 467 -7.15 -12.49 -54.46
CA GLY A 467 -6.04 -13.37 -54.13
C GLY A 467 -6.15 -13.95 -52.71
N TRP A 468 -6.62 -13.15 -51.75
CA TRP A 468 -6.85 -13.62 -50.39
C TRP A 468 -8.06 -14.55 -50.27
N LEU A 469 -9.16 -14.27 -50.99
CA LEU A 469 -10.32 -15.17 -51.05
C LEU A 469 -9.92 -16.54 -51.62
N ASP A 470 -9.17 -16.55 -52.72
CA ASP A 470 -8.69 -17.78 -53.35
C ASP A 470 -7.72 -18.53 -52.41
N TRP A 471 -6.83 -17.79 -51.73
CA TRP A 471 -5.85 -18.36 -50.79
C TRP A 471 -6.50 -19.02 -49.57
N TYR A 472 -7.52 -18.38 -48.96
CA TYR A 472 -8.28 -18.95 -47.85
C TYR A 472 -9.20 -20.08 -48.32
N ALA A 473 -9.81 -20.00 -49.51
CA ALA A 473 -10.62 -21.09 -50.05
C ALA A 473 -9.78 -22.35 -50.33
N GLU A 474 -8.53 -22.18 -50.77
CA GLU A 474 -7.59 -23.28 -51.01
C GLU A 474 -7.08 -23.91 -49.70
N ARG A 475 -6.73 -23.10 -48.69
CA ARG A 475 -6.03 -23.56 -47.47
C ARG A 475 -6.94 -23.77 -46.26
N TYR A 476 -8.02 -23.01 -46.18
CA TYR A 476 -8.96 -22.97 -45.05
C TYR A 476 -10.42 -22.90 -45.54
N PRO A 477 -10.91 -23.93 -46.27
CA PRO A 477 -12.18 -23.88 -47.01
C PRO A 477 -13.43 -23.63 -46.14
N ASN A 478 -13.31 -23.80 -44.82
CA ASN A 478 -14.40 -23.57 -43.86
C ASN A 478 -14.33 -22.19 -43.16
N THR A 479 -13.37 -21.34 -43.52
CA THR A 479 -13.21 -19.98 -42.98
C THR A 479 -13.81 -18.96 -43.94
N ALA A 480 -14.82 -18.23 -43.48
CA ALA A 480 -15.33 -17.07 -44.21
C ALA A 480 -14.34 -15.90 -44.11
N VAL A 481 -14.12 -15.18 -45.20
CA VAL A 481 -13.25 -14.00 -45.21
C VAL A 481 -14.11 -12.75 -45.37
N LEU A 482 -13.88 -11.77 -44.52
CA LEU A 482 -14.56 -10.48 -44.56
C LEU A 482 -13.52 -9.37 -44.61
N PHE A 483 -13.61 -8.51 -45.62
CA PHE A 483 -12.71 -7.35 -45.73
C PHE A 483 -13.34 -6.15 -45.03
N LYS A 484 -12.54 -5.44 -44.24
CA LYS A 484 -12.88 -4.14 -43.69
C LYS A 484 -11.74 -3.17 -43.94
N ASP A 485 -12.07 -1.90 -44.10
CA ASP A 485 -11.08 -0.85 -44.00
C ASP A 485 -10.93 -0.52 -42.52
N ALA A 486 -9.69 -0.40 -42.03
CA ALA A 486 -9.46 0.08 -40.67
C ALA A 486 -10.25 1.37 -40.50
N PRO A 487 -10.80 1.65 -39.30
CA PRO A 487 -11.42 2.94 -39.06
C PRO A 487 -10.38 4.00 -39.41
N THR A 488 -10.51 4.62 -40.58
CA THR A 488 -9.76 5.82 -40.86
C THR A 488 -10.37 6.76 -39.86
N ASN A 489 -9.57 7.13 -38.87
CA ASN A 489 -9.93 8.22 -38.01
C ASN A 489 -9.18 9.43 -38.54
N PRO A 490 -9.66 10.08 -39.63
CA PRO A 490 -9.06 11.31 -40.09
C PRO A 490 -9.26 12.45 -39.09
N ASN A 491 -10.01 12.24 -37.99
CA ASN A 491 -10.05 13.07 -36.78
C ASN A 491 -10.75 12.29 -35.65
N PRO A 492 -10.02 11.78 -34.64
CA PRO A 492 -10.67 11.24 -33.47
C PRO A 492 -11.49 12.34 -32.79
N PRO A 493 -12.71 12.05 -32.30
CA PRO A 493 -13.55 13.07 -31.71
C PRO A 493 -12.81 13.71 -30.52
N SER A 494 -12.66 15.04 -30.56
CA SER A 494 -12.17 15.81 -29.41
C SER A 494 -13.10 15.56 -28.23
N VAL A 495 -12.52 15.43 -27.04
CA VAL A 495 -13.32 15.56 -25.81
C VAL A 495 -13.48 17.06 -25.59
N ASP A 496 -14.66 17.61 -25.90
CA ASP A 496 -14.92 19.03 -25.68
C ASP A 496 -14.63 19.38 -24.22
N ASN A 497 -13.94 20.50 -24.01
CA ASN A 497 -13.66 21.04 -22.69
C ASN A 497 -14.98 21.26 -21.93
N PRO A 498 -15.22 20.57 -20.80
CA PRO A 498 -16.49 20.64 -20.10
C PRO A 498 -16.66 21.95 -19.32
N LEU A 499 -15.61 22.75 -19.19
CA LEU A 499 -15.62 23.99 -18.44
C LEU A 499 -15.98 25.20 -19.32
N PRO A 500 -16.91 26.06 -18.88
CA PRO A 500 -17.22 27.29 -19.59
C PRO A 500 -16.06 28.31 -19.50
N PRO A 501 -15.95 29.25 -20.45
CA PRO A 501 -15.05 30.38 -20.32
C PRO A 501 -15.28 31.14 -19.00
N GLY A 502 -14.21 31.38 -18.26
CA GLY A 502 -14.18 32.00 -16.94
C GLY A 502 -14.22 31.04 -15.76
N ALA A 503 -14.24 29.73 -16.00
CA ALA A 503 -14.15 28.76 -14.93
C ALA A 503 -12.80 28.87 -14.18
N LEU A 504 -12.85 28.79 -12.86
CA LEU A 504 -11.64 28.84 -12.02
C LEU A 504 -10.97 27.46 -11.97
N VAL A 505 -9.70 27.39 -12.34
CA VAL A 505 -8.91 26.16 -12.39
C VAL A 505 -7.65 26.34 -11.56
N VAL A 506 -7.21 25.29 -10.86
CA VAL A 506 -5.93 25.29 -10.14
C VAL A 506 -4.94 24.38 -10.85
N ASP A 507 -3.65 24.69 -10.79
CA ASP A 507 -2.61 23.75 -11.20
C ASP A 507 -1.75 23.32 -10.00
N LEU A 508 -1.40 22.03 -9.96
CA LEU A 508 -0.85 21.33 -8.80
C LEU A 508 0.39 20.51 -9.14
N SER A 509 1.24 20.31 -8.14
CA SER A 509 2.40 19.41 -8.16
C SER A 509 2.64 18.80 -6.77
N TYR A 510 3.69 18.00 -6.63
CA TYR A 510 4.16 17.47 -5.33
C TYR A 510 4.26 18.51 -4.20
N ALA A 511 4.47 19.78 -4.53
CA ALA A 511 4.65 20.86 -3.56
C ALA A 511 3.33 21.33 -2.94
N ASN A 512 2.18 20.92 -3.49
CA ASN A 512 0.88 21.41 -3.08
C ASN A 512 0.19 20.38 -2.17
N ASP A 513 0.03 20.72 -0.90
CA ASP A 513 -0.74 19.93 0.08
C ASP A 513 -2.15 20.50 0.25
N VAL A 514 -2.97 20.22 -0.75
CA VAL A 514 -4.32 20.80 -0.90
C VAL A 514 -5.40 19.77 -0.57
N ASN A 515 -6.53 20.26 -0.07
CA ASN A 515 -7.78 19.50 0.01
C ASN A 515 -8.67 19.95 -1.17
N LEU A 516 -8.79 19.13 -2.21
CA LEU A 516 -9.54 19.51 -3.42
C LEU A 516 -11.04 19.68 -3.14
N ALA A 517 -11.59 19.02 -2.11
CA ALA A 517 -12.98 19.22 -1.73
C ALA A 517 -13.20 20.64 -1.18
N THR A 518 -12.26 21.14 -0.38
CA THR A 518 -12.27 22.53 0.11
C THR A 518 -12.11 23.51 -1.04
N LEU A 519 -11.15 23.28 -1.94
CA LEU A 519 -10.94 24.13 -3.11
C LEU A 519 -12.21 24.19 -3.98
N LYS A 520 -12.83 23.03 -4.24
CA LYS A 520 -14.08 22.92 -5.00
C LYS A 520 -15.23 23.66 -4.32
N ALA A 521 -15.38 23.51 -3.01
CA ALA A 521 -16.39 24.23 -2.24
C ALA A 521 -16.20 25.76 -2.32
N ASN A 522 -14.95 26.21 -2.47
CA ASN A 522 -14.58 27.62 -2.65
C ASN A 522 -14.52 28.05 -4.13
N GLY A 523 -15.16 27.31 -5.04
CA GLY A 523 -15.37 27.74 -6.42
C GLY A 523 -14.34 27.26 -7.44
N VAL A 524 -13.39 26.40 -7.07
CA VAL A 524 -12.53 25.72 -8.04
C VAL A 524 -13.36 24.69 -8.84
N GLN A 525 -13.23 24.73 -10.16
CA GLN A 525 -14.05 23.96 -11.10
C GLN A 525 -13.25 22.93 -11.88
N GLY A 526 -11.92 22.99 -11.87
CA GLY A 526 -11.04 22.02 -12.52
C GLY A 526 -9.61 22.04 -11.99
N VAL A 527 -8.82 21.05 -12.36
CA VAL A 527 -7.44 20.90 -11.89
C VAL A 527 -6.47 20.48 -13.00
N ILE A 528 -5.27 21.05 -13.05
CA ILE A 528 -4.17 20.55 -13.87
C ILE A 528 -3.09 19.99 -12.97
N ILE A 529 -2.64 18.77 -13.22
CA ILE A 529 -1.72 18.05 -12.31
C ILE A 529 -0.40 17.81 -13.02
N ARG A 530 0.73 18.15 -12.40
CA ARG A 530 2.04 17.81 -12.94
C ARG A 530 2.21 16.30 -12.98
N ALA A 531 2.46 15.74 -14.16
CA ALA A 531 2.76 14.33 -14.31
C ALA A 531 4.24 14.03 -14.03
N SER A 532 5.15 14.88 -14.52
CA SER A 532 6.59 14.65 -14.42
C SER A 532 7.43 15.92 -14.63
N ASN A 533 8.69 15.85 -14.18
CA ASN A 533 9.75 16.83 -14.44
C ASN A 533 10.90 16.11 -15.16
N GLY A 534 10.92 16.24 -16.49
CA GLY A 534 11.70 15.34 -17.34
C GLY A 534 11.40 13.87 -17.01
N ILE A 535 12.45 13.07 -16.86
CA ILE A 535 12.38 11.66 -16.41
C ILE A 535 13.08 11.45 -15.05
N ARG A 536 13.12 12.50 -14.22
CA ARG A 536 13.84 12.52 -12.94
C ARG A 536 13.19 11.58 -11.93
N LYS A 537 13.98 10.71 -11.28
CA LYS A 537 13.49 9.67 -10.34
C LYS A 537 13.64 10.00 -8.85
N THR A 538 13.97 11.24 -8.52
CA THR A 538 14.29 11.67 -7.14
C THR A 538 13.77 13.08 -6.86
N GLY A 539 13.64 13.44 -5.58
CA GLY A 539 13.19 14.77 -5.17
C GLY A 539 11.69 14.93 -5.37
N SER A 540 11.29 15.70 -6.40
CA SER A 540 9.89 15.98 -6.70
C SER A 540 9.12 14.82 -7.36
N SER A 541 9.82 13.71 -7.64
CA SER A 541 9.30 12.57 -8.39
C SER A 541 9.72 11.25 -7.75
N ASN A 542 8.88 10.22 -7.91
CA ASN A 542 9.08 8.88 -7.38
C ASN A 542 10.11 8.06 -8.21
N ALA A 543 10.31 6.78 -7.86
CA ALA A 543 11.28 5.90 -8.51
C ALA A 543 11.03 5.69 -10.02
N ASP A 544 9.80 5.90 -10.48
CA ASP A 544 9.40 5.80 -11.90
C ASP A 544 9.49 7.14 -12.63
N GLY A 545 9.88 8.20 -11.94
CA GLY A 545 9.95 9.56 -12.48
C GLY A 545 8.61 10.23 -12.69
N ILE A 546 7.61 9.82 -11.92
CA ILE A 546 6.28 10.43 -11.84
C ILE A 546 6.29 11.41 -10.68
N ASP A 547 5.66 12.58 -10.82
CA ASP A 547 5.48 13.53 -9.71
C ASP A 547 4.92 12.83 -8.47
N GLY A 548 5.53 13.08 -7.32
CA GLY A 548 5.27 12.32 -6.09
C GLY A 548 3.82 12.31 -5.61
N ARG A 549 2.98 13.26 -6.07
CA ARG A 549 1.56 13.35 -5.69
C ARG A 549 0.59 13.27 -6.87
N PHE A 550 1.07 12.92 -8.07
CA PHE A 550 0.23 12.86 -9.29
C PHE A 550 -1.03 12.01 -9.09
N PHE A 551 -0.86 10.75 -8.65
CA PHE A 551 -2.00 9.83 -8.48
C PHE A 551 -2.87 10.17 -7.27
N GLU A 552 -2.33 10.81 -6.25
CA GLU A 552 -3.09 11.31 -5.10
C GLU A 552 -4.09 12.37 -5.55
N HIS A 553 -3.60 13.43 -6.23
CA HIS A 553 -4.46 14.49 -6.75
C HIS A 553 -5.42 14.00 -7.82
N LEU A 554 -5.00 13.07 -8.69
CA LEU A 554 -5.86 12.52 -9.73
C LEU A 554 -7.00 11.68 -9.15
N ALA A 555 -6.72 10.86 -8.13
CA ALA A 555 -7.74 10.08 -7.45
C ALA A 555 -8.75 10.97 -6.74
N GLU A 556 -8.29 12.02 -6.05
CA GLU A 556 -9.16 12.97 -5.36
C GLU A 556 -10.02 13.78 -6.34
N ALA A 557 -9.42 14.29 -7.43
CA ALA A 557 -10.15 14.99 -8.49
C ALA A 557 -11.24 14.10 -9.11
N THR A 558 -10.90 12.84 -9.38
CA THR A 558 -11.84 11.84 -9.93
C THR A 558 -12.97 11.55 -8.96
N ALA A 559 -12.69 11.35 -7.67
CA ALA A 559 -13.71 11.11 -6.65
C ALA A 559 -14.67 12.30 -6.50
N LEU A 560 -14.18 13.52 -6.72
CA LEU A 560 -14.98 14.74 -6.69
C LEU A 560 -15.66 15.06 -8.03
N GLY A 561 -15.39 14.30 -9.09
CA GLY A 561 -15.87 14.58 -10.45
C GLY A 561 -15.38 15.92 -11.00
N LEU A 562 -14.18 16.37 -10.60
CA LEU A 562 -13.54 17.55 -11.17
C LEU A 562 -12.90 17.19 -12.52
N PRO A 563 -13.16 17.94 -13.61
CA PRO A 563 -12.38 17.87 -14.84
C PRO A 563 -10.89 18.07 -14.55
N TRP A 564 -10.05 17.30 -15.23
CA TRP A 564 -8.60 17.34 -15.01
C TRP A 564 -7.82 17.48 -16.32
N GLY A 565 -6.62 18.04 -16.21
CA GLY A 565 -5.59 18.07 -17.24
C GLY A 565 -4.23 17.75 -16.62
N SER A 566 -3.19 17.72 -17.43
CA SER A 566 -1.86 17.44 -16.91
C SER A 566 -0.77 18.18 -17.66
N TYR A 567 0.31 18.48 -16.94
CA TYR A 567 1.48 19.12 -17.53
C TYR A 567 2.77 18.35 -17.26
N HIS A 568 3.72 18.54 -18.17
CA HIS A 568 5.08 18.03 -18.09
C HIS A 568 6.07 19.17 -18.03
N TYR A 569 6.81 19.25 -16.93
CA TYR A 569 7.88 20.21 -16.75
C TYR A 569 9.08 19.79 -17.60
N CYS A 570 9.31 20.51 -18.72
CA CYS A 570 10.29 20.13 -19.71
C CYS A 570 11.70 20.37 -19.19
N ASN A 571 12.57 19.37 -19.29
CA ASN A 571 13.90 19.45 -18.72
C ASN A 571 14.97 19.21 -19.79
N GLU A 572 15.92 20.14 -19.89
CA GLU A 572 16.90 20.11 -20.98
C GLU A 572 17.96 19.02 -20.82
N ASN A 573 18.08 18.40 -19.65
CA ASN A 573 19.05 17.33 -19.43
C ASN A 573 18.63 15.99 -20.06
N TYR A 574 17.39 15.86 -20.51
CA TYR A 574 16.85 14.61 -21.06
C TYR A 574 16.52 14.73 -22.55
N GLY A 575 16.40 13.57 -23.21
CA GLY A 575 16.02 13.52 -24.62
C GLY A 575 14.61 14.06 -24.83
N ASP A 576 14.44 14.92 -25.83
CA ASP A 576 13.16 15.60 -26.12
C ASP A 576 12.02 14.59 -26.39
N ALA A 577 12.26 13.64 -27.29
CA ALA A 577 11.29 12.60 -27.60
C ALA A 577 11.07 11.61 -26.43
N GLU A 578 12.09 11.37 -25.62
CA GLU A 578 12.06 10.42 -24.50
C GLU A 578 11.22 10.95 -23.33
N GLN A 579 11.42 12.21 -22.95
CA GLN A 579 10.65 12.80 -21.85
C GLN A 579 9.17 12.99 -22.22
N VAL A 580 8.87 13.26 -23.50
CA VAL A 580 7.49 13.27 -24.00
C VAL A 580 6.90 11.87 -24.02
N ALA A 581 7.65 10.85 -24.44
CA ALA A 581 7.20 9.46 -24.40
C ALA A 581 6.87 9.03 -22.96
N HIS A 582 7.71 9.43 -22.00
CA HIS A 582 7.48 9.23 -20.58
C HIS A 582 6.19 9.90 -20.12
N PHE A 583 6.02 11.19 -20.39
CA PHE A 583 4.79 11.92 -20.06
C PHE A 583 3.53 11.27 -20.66
N CYS A 584 3.54 10.97 -21.95
CA CYS A 584 2.44 10.29 -22.64
C CYS A 584 2.18 8.89 -22.07
N GLY A 585 3.22 8.18 -21.63
CA GLY A 585 3.14 6.89 -20.96
C GLY A 585 2.41 6.97 -19.62
N ILE A 586 2.70 8.00 -18.79
CA ILE A 586 2.00 8.25 -17.52
C ILE A 586 0.51 8.47 -17.77
N ILE A 587 0.17 9.34 -18.74
CA ILE A 587 -1.23 9.64 -19.08
C ILE A 587 -1.96 8.40 -19.60
N ARG A 588 -1.32 7.62 -20.47
CA ARG A 588 -1.87 6.34 -20.96
C ARG A 588 -2.12 5.39 -19.79
N GLY A 589 -1.15 5.24 -18.88
CA GLY A 589 -1.26 4.38 -17.70
C GLY A 589 -2.43 4.78 -16.79
N ALA A 590 -2.60 6.08 -16.52
CA ALA A 590 -3.70 6.59 -15.73
C ALA A 590 -5.07 6.25 -16.35
N VAL A 591 -5.26 6.51 -17.64
CA VAL A 591 -6.53 6.21 -18.31
C VAL A 591 -6.80 4.70 -18.36
N LEU A 592 -5.78 3.87 -18.60
CA LEU A 592 -5.91 2.41 -18.57
C LEU A 592 -6.23 1.86 -17.17
N ALA A 593 -5.84 2.56 -16.10
CA ALA A 593 -6.20 2.26 -14.73
C ALA A 593 -7.65 2.65 -14.37
N GLY A 594 -8.40 3.23 -15.30
CA GLY A 594 -9.81 3.57 -15.13
C GLY A 594 -10.10 5.03 -14.78
N TYR A 595 -9.10 5.92 -14.83
CA TYR A 595 -9.32 7.36 -14.64
C TYR A 595 -9.94 8.01 -15.89
N PRO A 596 -10.77 9.08 -15.74
CA PRO A 596 -11.34 9.80 -16.88
C PRO A 596 -10.26 10.36 -17.83
N LEU A 597 -10.61 10.61 -19.09
CA LEU A 597 -9.72 11.32 -20.02
C LEU A 597 -9.39 12.73 -19.50
N PRO A 598 -8.15 13.24 -19.70
CA PRO A 598 -7.75 14.57 -19.26
C PRO A 598 -8.38 15.66 -20.14
N SER A 599 -9.64 16.00 -19.85
CA SER A 599 -10.45 16.93 -20.64
C SER A 599 -9.98 18.39 -20.59
N LEU A 600 -9.08 18.76 -19.67
CA LEU A 600 -8.44 20.09 -19.64
C LEU A 600 -7.10 20.14 -20.40
N GLY A 601 -6.73 19.05 -21.08
CA GLY A 601 -5.61 18.97 -22.02
C GLY A 601 -4.27 18.57 -21.42
N LEU A 602 -3.28 18.42 -22.31
CA LEU A 602 -1.90 18.04 -22.02
C LEU A 602 -0.94 19.18 -22.37
N TRP A 603 -0.13 19.60 -21.40
CA TRP A 603 0.64 20.84 -21.50
C TRP A 603 2.14 20.59 -21.36
N LEU A 604 2.94 21.10 -22.30
CA LEU A 604 4.39 21.22 -22.13
C LEU A 604 4.67 22.51 -21.38
N ASP A 605 5.23 22.39 -20.19
CA ASP A 605 5.63 23.50 -19.35
C ASP A 605 7.09 23.88 -19.66
N PHE A 606 7.25 25.12 -20.13
CA PHE A 606 8.54 25.74 -20.41
C PHE A 606 8.77 26.95 -19.49
N GLU A 607 9.64 26.80 -18.50
CA GLU A 607 9.97 27.91 -17.60
C GLU A 607 11.43 27.92 -17.16
N THR A 608 11.93 29.09 -16.73
CA THR A 608 13.31 29.16 -16.23
C THR A 608 13.32 28.66 -14.79
N PRO A 609 14.15 27.67 -14.44
CA PRO A 609 14.24 27.20 -13.06
C PRO A 609 14.78 28.30 -12.15
N ASP A 610 14.25 28.40 -10.92
CA ASP A 610 14.75 29.32 -9.89
C ASP A 610 16.12 28.90 -9.33
N ASP A 611 16.53 27.64 -9.55
CA ASP A 611 17.80 27.08 -9.07
C ASP A 611 18.71 26.67 -10.25
N PRO A 612 19.91 27.27 -10.38
CA PRO A 612 20.84 26.99 -11.47
C PRO A 612 21.46 25.59 -11.44
N ILE A 613 21.28 24.81 -10.37
CA ILE A 613 21.73 23.40 -10.30
C ILE A 613 20.82 22.48 -11.15
N TYR A 614 19.58 22.89 -11.41
CA TYR A 614 18.59 22.07 -12.12
C TYR A 614 18.23 22.72 -13.45
N ALA A 615 18.91 22.34 -14.53
CA ALA A 615 18.64 22.88 -15.86
C ALA A 615 17.21 22.53 -16.32
N GLY A 616 16.33 23.55 -16.41
CA GLY A 616 14.89 23.37 -16.23
C GLY A 616 13.97 23.84 -17.37
N ALA A 617 14.50 24.22 -18.53
CA ALA A 617 13.71 24.25 -19.75
C ALA A 617 14.61 24.23 -20.98
N PRO A 618 14.13 23.75 -22.14
CA PRO A 618 14.89 23.76 -23.38
C PRO A 618 15.37 25.18 -23.71
N THR A 619 16.68 25.33 -23.88
CA THR A 619 17.32 26.63 -24.09
C THR A 619 17.34 27.10 -25.55
N SER A 620 16.93 26.27 -26.51
CA SER A 620 16.94 26.59 -27.95
C SER A 620 15.62 26.29 -28.66
N GLU A 621 15.31 27.10 -29.68
CA GLU A 621 14.12 26.96 -30.53
C GLU A 621 13.99 25.54 -31.12
N ALA A 622 15.10 24.93 -31.53
CA ALA A 622 15.10 23.59 -32.12
C ALA A 622 14.59 22.52 -31.14
N ARG A 623 14.93 22.64 -29.86
CA ARG A 623 14.49 21.68 -28.83
C ARG A 623 13.04 21.89 -28.43
N ILE A 624 12.62 23.15 -28.32
CA ILE A 624 11.21 23.50 -28.09
C ILE A 624 10.35 22.92 -29.22
N ARG A 625 10.78 23.09 -30.48
CA ARG A 625 10.13 22.49 -31.64
C ARG A 625 10.05 20.97 -31.54
N ALA A 626 11.16 20.30 -31.24
CA ALA A 626 11.20 18.85 -31.12
C ALA A 626 10.23 18.32 -30.05
N LEU A 627 10.12 19.00 -28.91
CA LEU A 627 9.17 18.64 -27.85
C LEU A 627 7.72 18.83 -28.29
N CYS A 628 7.38 19.95 -28.92
CA CYS A 628 6.05 20.20 -29.45
C CYS A 628 5.66 19.17 -30.53
N GLU A 629 6.55 18.89 -31.48
CA GLU A 629 6.35 17.86 -32.51
C GLU A 629 6.20 16.47 -31.91
N ALA A 630 7.00 16.14 -30.89
CA ALA A 630 6.89 14.88 -30.16
C ALA A 630 5.54 14.77 -29.45
N LEU A 631 5.06 15.80 -28.73
CA LEU A 631 3.75 15.71 -28.06
C LEU A 631 2.61 15.65 -29.07
N ALA A 632 2.73 16.39 -30.18
CA ALA A 632 1.77 16.34 -31.27
C ALA A 632 1.63 14.93 -31.86
N THR A 633 2.73 14.19 -31.91
CA THR A 633 2.80 12.86 -32.54
C THR A 633 2.48 11.74 -31.54
N GLN A 634 2.94 11.85 -30.29
CA GLN A 634 2.92 10.75 -29.32
C GLN A 634 1.76 10.79 -28.33
N ARG A 635 0.96 11.87 -28.29
CA ARG A 635 -0.16 11.97 -27.34
C ARG A 635 -1.09 10.75 -27.48
N PRO A 636 -1.46 10.09 -26.37
CA PRO A 636 -2.17 8.82 -26.42
C PRO A 636 -3.66 8.96 -26.79
N PHE A 637 -4.22 10.17 -26.67
CA PHE A 637 -5.64 10.45 -26.84
C PHE A 637 -5.85 11.80 -27.57
N PRO A 638 -7.00 12.01 -28.24
CA PRO A 638 -7.34 13.24 -28.95
C PRO A 638 -7.86 14.34 -28.01
N VAL A 639 -7.08 14.63 -26.98
CA VAL A 639 -7.32 15.75 -26.06
C VAL A 639 -6.56 16.97 -26.55
N ASP A 640 -7.01 18.16 -26.13
CA ASP A 640 -6.27 19.39 -26.39
C ASP A 640 -4.83 19.25 -25.89
N CYS A 641 -3.87 19.72 -26.68
CA CYS A 641 -2.49 19.79 -26.26
C CYS A 641 -1.90 21.15 -26.59
N GLY A 642 -0.95 21.58 -25.78
CA GLY A 642 -0.43 22.93 -25.90
C GLY A 642 0.80 23.16 -25.06
N VAL A 643 1.11 24.43 -24.92
CA VAL A 643 2.29 24.90 -24.22
C VAL A 643 1.91 25.86 -23.12
N TYR A 644 2.58 25.72 -21.99
CA TYR A 644 2.57 26.66 -20.87
C TYR A 644 3.90 27.41 -20.80
N SER A 645 3.82 28.73 -20.67
CA SER A 645 4.95 29.58 -20.29
C SER A 645 4.51 31.02 -20.05
N SER A 646 5.43 31.87 -19.58
CA SER A 646 5.24 33.33 -19.57
C SER A 646 5.55 33.96 -20.93
N LYS A 647 4.93 35.12 -21.22
CA LYS A 647 5.22 35.93 -22.42
C LYS A 647 6.71 36.28 -22.54
N GLY A 648 7.34 36.66 -21.43
CA GLY A 648 8.74 37.07 -21.39
C GLY A 648 9.67 35.93 -21.78
N TRP A 649 9.40 34.72 -21.29
CA TRP A 649 10.17 33.52 -21.63
C TRP A 649 10.05 33.21 -23.13
N TRP A 650 8.83 33.17 -23.67
CA TRP A 650 8.60 32.89 -25.09
C TRP A 650 9.29 33.86 -26.03
N ASN A 651 9.15 35.17 -25.79
CA ASN A 651 9.79 36.19 -26.62
C ASN A 651 11.32 36.17 -26.51
N GLY A 652 11.86 35.71 -25.37
CA GLY A 652 13.30 35.58 -25.16
C GLY A 652 13.91 34.34 -25.80
N LYS A 653 13.18 33.23 -25.90
CA LYS A 653 13.67 31.94 -26.43
C LYS A 653 13.35 31.71 -27.90
N VAL A 654 12.28 32.32 -28.40
CA VAL A 654 11.85 32.26 -29.80
C VAL A 654 11.77 33.70 -30.32
N PRO A 655 12.89 34.27 -30.83
CA PRO A 655 12.96 35.69 -31.16
C PRO A 655 12.28 36.05 -32.49
N THR A 656 11.94 35.06 -33.31
CA THR A 656 11.24 35.22 -34.58
C THR A 656 9.92 34.47 -34.55
N VAL A 657 8.92 34.95 -35.28
CA VAL A 657 7.60 34.30 -35.36
C VAL A 657 7.75 32.83 -35.82
N ALA A 658 7.41 31.91 -34.93
CA ALA A 658 7.44 30.47 -35.14
C ALA A 658 6.22 30.02 -35.94
N THR A 659 6.43 29.73 -37.21
CA THR A 659 5.41 29.13 -38.10
C THR A 659 5.43 27.60 -38.05
N TRP A 660 6.29 27.01 -37.21
CA TRP A 660 6.54 25.58 -37.11
C TRP A 660 5.74 24.88 -36.00
N LEU A 661 4.97 25.63 -35.20
CA LEU A 661 4.11 25.03 -34.20
C LEU A 661 3.14 24.04 -34.86
N PRO A 662 2.98 22.83 -34.32
CA PRO A 662 2.02 21.88 -34.84
C PRO A 662 0.61 22.49 -34.86
N ALA A 663 -0.14 22.21 -35.93
CA ALA A 663 -1.51 22.72 -36.06
C ALA A 663 -2.40 22.26 -34.89
N GLY A 664 -3.22 23.18 -34.38
CA GLY A 664 -4.15 22.90 -33.27
C GLY A 664 -3.53 22.97 -31.87
N PHE A 665 -2.23 23.30 -31.74
CA PHE A 665 -1.63 23.57 -30.44
C PHE A 665 -2.29 24.76 -29.76
N LYS A 666 -2.57 24.61 -28.48
CA LYS A 666 -3.21 25.62 -27.64
C LYS A 666 -2.21 26.33 -26.74
N GLN A 667 -2.63 27.48 -26.23
CA GLN A 667 -1.83 28.30 -25.33
C GLN A 667 -2.42 28.35 -23.93
N TRP A 668 -1.55 28.08 -22.96
CA TRP A 668 -1.73 28.41 -21.55
C TRP A 668 -0.67 29.46 -21.17
N ILE A 669 -1.08 30.64 -20.72
CA ILE A 669 -0.15 31.76 -20.45
C ILE A 669 -0.07 32.12 -18.96
N ALA A 670 1.16 32.31 -18.47
CA ALA A 670 1.40 32.89 -17.15
C ALA A 670 1.58 34.40 -17.23
N ALA A 671 0.70 35.13 -16.52
CA ALA A 671 0.60 36.58 -16.61
C ALA A 671 0.07 37.21 -15.31
N TRP A 672 0.98 37.76 -14.50
CA TRP A 672 0.66 38.35 -13.19
C TRP A 672 0.66 39.87 -13.27
N VAL A 673 -0.43 40.43 -13.79
CA VAL A 673 -0.55 41.87 -14.01
C VAL A 673 -1.39 42.54 -12.92
N PRO A 674 -1.07 43.80 -12.53
CA PRO A 674 -1.91 44.54 -11.61
C PRO A 674 -3.33 44.71 -12.16
N GLU A 675 -4.34 44.62 -11.29
CA GLU A 675 -5.75 44.73 -11.68
C GLU A 675 -6.05 46.01 -12.47
N SER A 676 -5.34 47.10 -12.18
CA SER A 676 -5.45 48.39 -12.88
C SER A 676 -5.05 48.36 -14.36
N THR A 677 -4.36 47.31 -14.80
CA THR A 677 -3.92 47.10 -16.19
C THR A 677 -4.82 46.14 -16.95
N LEU A 678 -5.77 45.50 -16.26
CA LEU A 678 -6.72 44.59 -16.86
C LEU A 678 -7.77 45.38 -17.67
N ILE A 679 -8.04 44.95 -18.89
CA ILE A 679 -9.13 45.45 -19.71
C ILE A 679 -10.29 44.45 -19.54
N ASN A 680 -11.40 44.90 -18.94
CA ASN A 680 -12.55 44.05 -18.60
C ASN A 680 -12.21 42.83 -17.72
N GLY A 681 -11.16 42.90 -16.89
CA GLY A 681 -10.72 41.79 -16.04
C GLY A 681 -9.67 40.87 -16.69
N PHE A 682 -9.15 41.24 -17.86
CA PHE A 682 -8.17 40.44 -18.62
C PHE A 682 -6.88 41.15 -18.96
N PRO A 683 -5.78 40.41 -19.19
CA PRO A 683 -4.60 40.96 -19.82
C PRO A 683 -4.96 41.56 -21.19
N PRO A 684 -4.38 42.70 -21.58
CA PRO A 684 -4.64 43.32 -22.87
C PRO A 684 -4.23 42.40 -24.04
N ALA A 685 -4.86 42.54 -25.21
CA ALA A 685 -4.67 41.62 -26.34
C ALA A 685 -3.21 41.54 -26.87
N ASP A 686 -2.39 42.54 -26.61
CA ASP A 686 -0.96 42.56 -26.93
C ASP A 686 -0.10 41.71 -25.96
N TRP A 687 -0.71 41.03 -24.99
CA TRP A 687 -0.05 40.12 -24.04
C TRP A 687 0.10 38.67 -24.51
N VAL A 688 -0.47 38.30 -25.65
CA VAL A 688 -0.18 37.03 -26.33
C VAL A 688 1.28 37.05 -26.85
N PRO A 689 2.07 35.96 -26.76
CA PRO A 689 3.41 35.90 -27.31
C PRO A 689 3.39 36.12 -28.83
N VAL A 690 3.96 37.25 -29.24
CA VAL A 690 4.09 37.61 -30.67
C VAL A 690 4.97 36.64 -31.43
N SER A 691 5.84 35.90 -30.73
CA SER A 691 6.76 34.93 -31.30
C SER A 691 6.11 33.62 -31.74
N LEU A 692 4.86 33.32 -31.40
CA LEU A 692 4.24 32.02 -31.72
C LEU A 692 3.08 32.10 -32.70
N ALA A 693 2.80 33.29 -33.26
CA ALA A 693 1.65 33.54 -34.12
C ALA A 693 0.28 33.10 -33.54
N PHE A 694 0.20 32.87 -32.23
CA PHE A 694 -1.06 32.55 -31.57
C PHE A 694 -2.03 33.72 -31.70
N THR A 695 -3.28 33.38 -31.97
CA THR A 695 -4.40 34.31 -31.95
C THR A 695 -5.07 34.27 -30.58
N VAL A 696 -5.96 35.23 -30.34
CA VAL A 696 -6.81 35.24 -29.14
C VAL A 696 -7.67 33.98 -29.02
N ASP A 697 -7.98 33.32 -30.16
CA ASP A 697 -8.75 32.08 -30.22
C ASP A 697 -7.92 30.83 -29.85
N ASP A 698 -6.58 30.96 -29.81
CA ASP A 698 -5.66 29.90 -29.37
C ASP A 698 -5.39 29.94 -27.87
N LEU A 699 -5.84 30.99 -27.17
CA LEU A 699 -5.70 31.14 -25.73
C LEU A 699 -6.75 30.31 -24.98
N THR A 700 -6.32 29.16 -24.48
CA THR A 700 -7.17 28.25 -23.72
C THR A 700 -7.15 28.54 -22.24
N ARG A 701 -6.05 29.06 -21.68
CA ARG A 701 -5.94 29.27 -20.23
C ARG A 701 -5.02 30.42 -19.86
N TRP A 702 -5.38 31.10 -18.78
CA TRP A 702 -4.58 32.17 -18.21
C TRP A 702 -4.32 31.92 -16.72
N GLN A 703 -3.05 31.70 -16.37
CA GLN A 703 -2.59 31.71 -14.99
C GLN A 703 -2.39 33.17 -14.53
N PHE A 704 -3.28 33.66 -13.67
CA PHE A 704 -3.33 35.07 -13.30
C PHE A 704 -2.62 35.40 -11.99
N THR A 705 -2.41 34.39 -11.14
CA THR A 705 -1.65 34.56 -9.89
C THR A 705 -0.99 33.24 -9.48
N PRO A 706 0.26 33.28 -8.97
CA PRO A 706 0.89 32.14 -8.33
C PRO A 706 0.65 32.13 -6.80
N ALA A 707 -0.09 33.13 -6.30
CA ALA A 707 -0.25 33.42 -4.88
C ALA A 707 -1.74 33.44 -4.48
N GLY A 708 -2.55 32.56 -5.06
CA GLY A 708 -4.01 32.55 -4.88
C GLY A 708 -4.54 31.60 -3.81
N GLY A 709 -3.68 30.85 -3.11
CA GLY A 709 -4.13 29.75 -2.24
C GLY A 709 -5.13 30.16 -1.17
N LEU A 710 -4.89 31.27 -0.48
CA LEU A 710 -5.82 31.78 0.54
C LEU A 710 -7.22 32.10 -0.03
N THR A 711 -7.28 32.55 -1.28
CA THR A 711 -8.53 32.92 -1.97
C THR A 711 -9.45 31.72 -2.22
N VAL A 712 -8.89 30.52 -2.26
CA VAL A 712 -9.64 29.27 -2.49
C VAL A 712 -9.61 28.34 -1.27
N GLY A 713 -9.20 28.85 -0.10
CA GLY A 713 -9.18 28.10 1.15
C GLY A 713 -8.01 27.12 1.31
N HIS A 714 -6.90 27.33 0.60
CA HIS A 714 -5.64 26.66 0.87
C HIS A 714 -4.88 27.36 2.01
N ALA A 715 -4.15 26.58 2.81
CA ALA A 715 -3.48 27.05 4.03
C ALA A 715 -2.30 28.01 3.78
N VAL A 716 -1.72 27.99 2.58
CA VAL A 716 -0.65 28.93 2.21
C VAL A 716 -1.04 29.73 0.98
N LYS A 717 -0.43 30.91 0.83
CA LYS A 717 -0.65 31.76 -0.34
C LYS A 717 -0.23 31.10 -1.65
N SER A 718 0.79 30.24 -1.62
CA SER A 718 1.43 29.65 -2.82
C SER A 718 0.53 28.59 -3.44
N LEU A 719 -0.28 29.01 -4.42
CA LEU A 719 -1.11 28.13 -5.24
C LEU A 719 -1.49 28.90 -6.49
N ASP A 720 -1.31 28.24 -7.62
CA ASP A 720 -1.50 28.83 -8.93
C ASP A 720 -2.97 28.76 -9.31
N LEU A 721 -3.55 29.92 -9.64
CA LEU A 721 -4.93 30.04 -10.08
C LEU A 721 -5.00 30.48 -11.53
N ASN A 722 -5.94 29.86 -12.23
CA ASN A 722 -6.15 29.98 -13.65
C ASN A 722 -7.60 30.27 -13.97
N TYR A 723 -7.83 31.00 -15.06
CA TYR A 723 -9.13 31.03 -15.73
C TYR A 723 -9.10 30.20 -17.01
N GLU A 724 -10.14 29.39 -17.20
CA GLU A 724 -10.38 28.66 -18.43
C GLU A 724 -10.95 29.58 -19.51
N GLY A 725 -10.38 29.60 -20.70
CA GLY A 725 -10.79 30.44 -21.82
C GLY A 725 -10.79 31.94 -21.53
N LEU A 726 -11.19 32.73 -22.52
CA LEU A 726 -11.51 34.14 -22.35
C LEU A 726 -13.02 34.29 -22.09
N PRO A 727 -13.48 34.58 -20.86
CA PRO A 727 -14.84 35.07 -20.62
C PRO A 727 -15.27 36.17 -21.60
N ASP A 728 -16.56 36.16 -21.93
CA ASP A 728 -17.24 37.27 -22.61
C ASP A 728 -16.95 38.58 -21.85
N PRO A 729 -16.53 39.68 -22.51
CA PRO A 729 -16.35 41.00 -21.88
C PRO A 729 -17.56 41.48 -21.05
N ALA A 730 -18.77 40.97 -21.31
CA ALA A 730 -19.98 41.24 -20.54
C ALA A 730 -20.10 40.42 -19.24
N ASN A 731 -19.35 39.32 -19.10
CA ASN A 731 -19.36 38.41 -17.97
C ASN A 731 -18.00 38.43 -17.26
N LYS A 732 -17.83 39.36 -16.31
CA LYS A 732 -16.67 39.35 -15.42
C LYS A 732 -16.62 38.02 -14.65
N PRO A 733 -15.45 37.37 -14.49
CA PRO A 733 -15.32 36.27 -13.56
C PRO A 733 -15.72 36.75 -12.16
N THR A 734 -16.72 36.11 -11.55
CA THR A 734 -17.06 36.38 -10.15
C THR A 734 -15.95 35.80 -9.29
N GLN A 735 -15.18 36.68 -8.63
CA GLN A 735 -14.19 36.28 -7.64
C GLN A 735 -14.88 35.37 -6.59
N PRO A 736 -14.29 34.21 -6.24
CA PRO A 736 -14.91 33.31 -5.26
C PRO A 736 -15.12 34.03 -3.91
N PRO A 737 -16.12 33.60 -3.10
CA PRO A 737 -16.44 34.23 -1.83
C PRO A 737 -15.21 34.27 -0.92
N THR A 738 -14.97 35.45 -0.34
CA THR A 738 -13.67 35.83 0.21
C THR A 738 -13.29 35.18 1.55
N ASN A 739 -14.13 34.34 2.16
CA ASN A 739 -13.75 33.53 3.32
C ASN A 739 -14.60 32.26 3.45
N PRO A 740 -14.02 31.11 3.82
CA PRO A 740 -14.78 29.91 4.18
C PRO A 740 -15.71 30.20 5.36
N VAL A 741 -16.96 29.73 5.29
CA VAL A 741 -17.99 29.97 6.32
C VAL A 741 -18.12 28.75 7.23
N TYR A 742 -18.03 28.96 8.54
CA TYR A 742 -18.32 27.92 9.54
C TYR A 742 -19.80 27.53 9.51
N THR A 743 -20.08 26.24 9.38
CA THR A 743 -21.42 25.63 9.28
C THR A 743 -21.77 24.76 10.49
N GLY A 744 -20.83 24.55 11.42
CA GLY A 744 -21.05 23.74 12.61
C GLY A 744 -21.93 24.40 13.69
N PRO A 745 -22.12 23.71 14.83
CA PRO A 745 -22.88 24.24 15.96
C PRO A 745 -22.31 25.56 16.50
N ALA A 746 -23.19 26.48 16.90
CA ALA A 746 -22.78 27.72 17.55
C ALA A 746 -22.10 27.43 18.90
N VAL A 747 -20.95 28.07 19.14
CA VAL A 747 -20.17 27.95 20.38
C VAL A 747 -19.86 29.32 20.97
N SER A 748 -19.60 29.37 22.27
CA SER A 748 -19.17 30.58 22.98
C SER A 748 -17.71 30.46 23.34
N PHE A 749 -16.90 31.41 22.86
CA PHE A 749 -15.47 31.45 23.12
C PHE A 749 -15.16 31.55 24.62
N THR A 750 -14.21 30.75 25.10
CA THR A 750 -13.76 30.72 26.50
C THR A 750 -12.24 30.62 26.59
N ALA A 751 -11.61 31.49 27.40
CA ALA A 751 -10.21 31.32 27.79
C ALA A 751 -10.12 30.35 28.98
N ALA A 752 -9.20 29.40 28.94
CA ALA A 752 -9.01 28.38 29.97
C ALA A 752 -7.51 28.18 30.27
N LEU A 753 -7.21 27.52 31.39
CA LEU A 753 -5.86 27.10 31.76
C LEU A 753 -5.71 25.61 31.62
N HIS A 754 -4.54 25.17 31.17
CA HIS A 754 -4.13 23.80 31.33
C HIS A 754 -3.93 23.52 32.83
N GLN A 755 -4.31 22.34 33.32
CA GLN A 755 -3.93 21.92 34.67
C GLN A 755 -2.40 21.88 34.83
N PRO A 756 -1.86 21.88 36.06
CA PRO A 756 -0.43 21.66 36.26
C PRO A 756 0.05 20.38 35.56
N GLY A 757 1.22 20.44 34.94
CA GLY A 757 1.81 19.29 34.24
C GLY A 757 2.11 18.10 35.15
N SER A 758 2.21 18.32 36.46
CA SER A 758 2.44 17.26 37.45
C SER A 758 1.27 17.17 38.43
N ASP A 759 0.66 16.01 38.49
CA ASP A 759 -0.57 15.76 39.24
C ASP A 759 -0.45 16.06 40.75
N TRP A 760 0.68 15.74 41.38
CA TRP A 760 0.93 15.99 42.80
C TRP A 760 0.85 17.48 43.21
N MET A 761 0.93 18.40 42.26
CA MET A 761 0.89 19.85 42.53
C MET A 761 -0.47 20.37 42.95
N TRP A 762 -1.54 19.62 42.68
CA TRP A 762 -2.86 19.96 43.20
C TRP A 762 -2.91 20.01 44.73
N GLN A 763 -1.98 19.35 45.42
CA GLN A 763 -1.85 19.40 46.88
C GLN A 763 -1.19 20.69 47.39
N GLN A 764 -0.56 21.48 46.53
CA GLN A 764 0.13 22.69 46.94
C GLN A 764 -0.85 23.88 47.11
N GLY A 765 -0.83 24.50 48.28
CA GLY A 765 -1.76 25.60 48.61
C GLY A 765 -1.57 26.86 47.75
N ASN A 766 -0.35 27.15 47.30
CA ASN A 766 -0.07 28.26 46.38
C ASN A 766 -0.65 28.02 44.98
N ILE A 767 -0.60 26.78 44.47
CA ILE A 767 -1.24 26.41 43.19
C ILE A 767 -2.75 26.52 43.30
N GLN A 768 -3.35 25.96 44.36
CA GLN A 768 -4.78 26.13 44.62
C GLN A 768 -5.17 27.61 44.72
N GLY A 769 -4.36 28.42 45.42
CA GLY A 769 -4.57 29.86 45.54
C GLY A 769 -4.47 30.62 44.21
N MET A 770 -3.58 30.21 43.30
CA MET A 770 -3.50 30.77 41.95
C MET A 770 -4.77 30.50 41.15
N PHE A 771 -5.26 29.25 41.13
CA PHE A 771 -6.51 28.89 40.45
C PHE A 771 -7.73 29.59 41.07
N ASP A 772 -7.80 29.69 42.40
CA ASP A 772 -8.85 30.46 43.09
C ASP A 772 -8.80 31.96 42.72
N SER A 773 -7.60 32.55 42.60
CA SER A 773 -7.41 33.96 42.26
C SER A 773 -7.82 34.26 40.81
N LEU A 774 -7.43 33.40 39.86
CA LEU A 774 -7.71 33.58 38.44
C LEU A 774 -9.17 33.33 38.10
N ALA A 775 -9.80 32.34 38.75
CA ALA A 775 -11.20 31.96 38.54
C ALA A 775 -11.59 31.72 37.06
N ILE A 776 -10.65 31.23 36.25
CA ILE A 776 -10.90 30.81 34.87
C ILE A 776 -10.97 29.27 34.76
N PRO A 777 -11.66 28.73 33.75
CA PRO A 777 -11.85 27.28 33.56
C PRO A 777 -10.53 26.53 33.41
N VAL A 778 -10.56 25.24 33.75
CA VAL A 778 -9.39 24.35 33.72
C VAL A 778 -9.62 23.22 32.72
N LYS A 779 -8.62 22.92 31.90
CA LYS A 779 -8.49 21.67 31.14
C LYS A 779 -7.78 20.63 32.01
N TRP A 780 -8.33 19.43 32.07
CA TRP A 780 -7.89 18.37 32.96
C TRP A 780 -7.19 17.25 32.20
N LEU A 781 -6.36 16.48 32.89
CA LEU A 781 -5.80 15.21 32.42
C LEU A 781 -6.48 14.06 33.15
N SER A 782 -6.65 12.89 32.54
CA SER A 782 -7.41 11.80 33.17
C SER A 782 -6.65 11.01 34.24
N ASP A 783 -5.38 11.30 34.52
CA ASP A 783 -4.52 10.54 35.42
C ASP A 783 -4.27 11.23 36.77
N GLY A 784 -4.25 10.42 37.85
CA GLY A 784 -3.81 10.88 39.16
C GLY A 784 -4.90 11.42 40.10
N ILE A 785 -4.54 12.28 41.05
CA ILE A 785 -5.38 12.86 42.11
C ILE A 785 -6.20 14.07 41.64
N ASN A 786 -5.85 14.69 40.52
CA ASN A 786 -6.50 15.87 39.95
C ASN A 786 -8.03 15.78 39.86
N ALA A 787 -8.61 14.59 39.62
CA ALA A 787 -10.06 14.39 39.61
C ALA A 787 -10.74 14.74 40.94
N ASP A 788 -10.03 14.69 42.08
CA ASP A 788 -10.56 15.09 43.40
C ASP A 788 -10.75 16.61 43.52
N TYR A 789 -10.09 17.37 42.64
CA TYR A 789 -10.15 18.83 42.58
C TYR A 789 -11.13 19.32 41.50
N TYR A 790 -11.61 18.43 40.63
CA TYR A 790 -12.51 18.75 39.53
C TYR A 790 -13.75 19.50 40.02
N GLY A 791 -14.50 18.96 41.01
CA GLY A 791 -15.70 19.61 41.53
C GLY A 791 -15.47 21.01 42.16
N ARG A 792 -14.24 21.31 42.62
CA ARG A 792 -13.91 22.62 43.21
C ARG A 792 -13.62 23.67 42.14
N PHE A 793 -12.83 23.33 41.13
CA PHE A 793 -12.32 24.29 40.15
C PHE A 793 -13.06 24.26 38.81
N ASN A 794 -13.81 23.20 38.51
CA ASN A 794 -14.62 23.11 37.31
C ASN A 794 -16.05 23.65 37.55
N LYS A 795 -16.16 24.96 37.77
CA LYS A 795 -17.42 25.67 38.08
C LYS A 795 -18.01 26.45 36.89
N SER A 796 -17.49 26.22 35.68
CA SER A 796 -17.81 27.02 34.50
C SER A 796 -18.66 26.27 33.47
N ASN A 797 -19.11 26.99 32.44
CA ASN A 797 -19.78 26.46 31.25
C ASN A 797 -18.85 25.66 30.30
N PHE A 798 -17.54 25.71 30.51
CA PHE A 798 -16.53 24.96 29.78
C PHE A 798 -15.88 23.88 30.64
N HIS A 799 -15.66 22.70 30.05
CA HIS A 799 -14.84 21.63 30.62
C HIS A 799 -14.25 20.81 29.47
N LEU A 800 -13.00 20.37 29.62
CA LEU A 800 -12.33 19.45 28.70
C LEU A 800 -11.40 18.55 29.52
N VAL A 801 -11.50 17.24 29.31
CA VAL A 801 -10.62 16.25 29.95
C VAL A 801 -9.82 15.53 28.88
N ARG A 802 -8.50 15.71 28.84
CA ARG A 802 -7.62 14.93 27.98
C ARG A 802 -7.44 13.55 28.58
N ILE A 803 -7.68 12.51 27.77
CA ILE A 803 -7.33 11.14 28.12
C ILE A 803 -5.80 11.05 28.05
N ASN A 804 -5.15 11.17 29.20
CA ASN A 804 -3.70 11.19 29.28
C ASN A 804 -3.17 9.76 29.32
N TRP A 805 -2.38 9.39 28.31
CA TRP A 805 -1.93 8.02 28.10
C TRP A 805 -0.64 7.99 27.29
N LYS A 806 0.29 7.12 27.68
CA LYS A 806 1.55 6.88 26.97
C LYS A 806 1.88 5.38 26.98
N PRO A 807 2.19 4.75 25.84
CA PRO A 807 2.36 3.31 25.76
C PRO A 807 3.72 2.78 26.30
N GLY A 808 4.64 3.67 26.68
CA GLY A 808 5.89 3.28 27.38
C GLY A 808 6.86 2.43 26.55
N GLY A 809 6.82 2.52 25.22
CA GLY A 809 7.73 1.78 24.32
C GLY A 809 7.22 0.42 23.86
N THR A 810 6.07 -0.05 24.38
CA THR A 810 5.47 -1.34 24.00
C THR A 810 4.16 -1.13 23.28
N TYR A 811 3.88 -1.93 22.25
CA TYR A 811 2.56 -1.90 21.61
C TYR A 811 1.44 -2.14 22.63
N ARG A 812 0.34 -1.41 22.45
CA ARG A 812 -0.91 -1.58 23.18
C ARG A 812 -2.06 -1.54 22.20
N SER A 813 -2.90 -2.57 22.25
CA SER A 813 -4.16 -2.57 21.51
C SER A 813 -5.12 -1.50 22.05
N PRO A 814 -6.12 -1.05 21.27
CA PRO A 814 -7.13 -0.10 21.75
C PRO A 814 -7.83 -0.55 23.04
N ALA A 815 -8.11 -1.85 23.19
CA ALA A 815 -8.76 -2.40 24.38
C ALA A 815 -7.86 -2.32 25.63
N GLU A 816 -6.57 -2.65 25.49
CA GLU A 816 -5.60 -2.57 26.59
C GLU A 816 -5.37 -1.12 27.00
N ALA A 817 -5.17 -0.23 26.03
CA ALA A 817 -5.05 1.20 26.26
C ALA A 817 -6.27 1.74 27.01
N TRP A 818 -7.49 1.31 26.62
CA TRP A 818 -8.70 1.74 27.31
C TRP A 818 -8.74 1.24 28.74
N MET A 819 -8.37 -0.02 28.99
CA MET A 819 -8.31 -0.57 30.34
C MET A 819 -7.35 0.19 31.26
N GLU A 820 -6.21 0.64 30.73
CA GLU A 820 -5.21 1.40 31.49
C GLU A 820 -5.75 2.78 31.94
N VAL A 821 -6.54 3.45 31.11
CA VAL A 821 -7.03 4.83 31.38
C VAL A 821 -8.44 4.90 31.96
N ARG A 822 -9.22 3.82 31.85
CA ARG A 822 -10.67 3.80 32.13
C ARG A 822 -11.00 4.40 33.48
N ASP A 823 -10.32 3.97 34.53
CA ASP A 823 -10.69 4.34 35.90
C ASP A 823 -10.52 5.85 36.14
N GLY A 824 -9.45 6.43 35.57
CA GLY A 824 -9.22 7.87 35.58
C GLY A 824 -10.30 8.64 34.81
N VAL A 825 -10.60 8.21 33.58
CA VAL A 825 -11.67 8.78 32.74
C VAL A 825 -13.03 8.73 33.46
N MET A 826 -13.36 7.60 34.08
CA MET A 826 -14.65 7.41 34.75
C MET A 826 -14.78 8.28 36.01
N ARG A 827 -13.69 8.59 36.72
CA ARG A 827 -13.73 9.54 37.86
C ARG A 827 -14.18 10.93 37.45
N PHE A 828 -13.78 11.42 36.28
CA PHE A 828 -14.25 12.68 35.74
C PHE A 828 -15.68 12.57 35.19
N TYR A 829 -15.97 11.52 34.42
CA TYR A 829 -17.30 11.29 33.84
C TYR A 829 -18.40 11.23 34.90
N ASN A 830 -18.14 10.52 36.00
CA ASN A 830 -19.07 10.39 37.13
C ASN A 830 -19.29 11.70 37.90
N GLN A 831 -18.38 12.67 37.78
CA GLN A 831 -18.53 14.02 38.32
C GLN A 831 -19.17 14.99 37.32
N GLY A 832 -19.64 14.51 36.17
CA GLY A 832 -20.37 15.30 35.18
C GLY A 832 -19.53 15.81 34.01
N ALA A 833 -18.25 15.41 33.89
CA ALA A 833 -17.50 15.67 32.67
C ALA A 833 -18.14 14.96 31.48
N ARG A 834 -18.25 15.65 30.34
CA ARG A 834 -18.78 15.09 29.10
C ARG A 834 -17.85 15.27 27.92
N ARG A 835 -17.05 16.34 27.84
CA ARG A 835 -16.09 16.54 26.73
C ARG A 835 -14.72 15.95 27.05
N PHE A 836 -14.24 15.07 26.17
CA PHE A 836 -12.96 14.39 26.31
C PHE A 836 -12.11 14.54 25.05
N GLU A 837 -10.87 15.00 25.22
CA GLU A 837 -9.84 14.99 24.17
C GLU A 837 -9.17 13.61 24.19
N PHE A 838 -9.20 12.91 23.07
CA PHE A 838 -8.73 11.52 22.99
C PHE A 838 -7.24 11.47 22.66
N LEU A 839 -6.40 11.36 23.69
CA LEU A 839 -4.93 11.27 23.63
C LEU A 839 -4.22 12.63 23.44
N ASN A 840 -2.90 12.57 23.28
CA ASN A 840 -2.01 13.73 23.13
C ASN A 840 -1.02 13.48 21.99
N GLU A 841 -0.75 14.49 21.16
CA GLU A 841 0.38 14.56 20.21
C GLU A 841 0.73 13.23 19.53
N THR A 842 -0.28 12.59 18.94
CA THR A 842 -0.18 11.19 18.47
C THR A 842 0.73 11.00 17.26
N ASN A 843 1.26 12.10 16.72
CA ASN A 843 2.34 12.14 15.74
C ASN A 843 3.75 12.02 16.36
N LEU A 844 3.88 11.91 17.68
CA LEU A 844 5.15 11.73 18.39
C LEU A 844 5.35 10.29 18.85
N SER A 845 6.60 9.84 18.83
CA SER A 845 6.93 8.45 19.18
C SER A 845 6.62 8.10 20.62
N ILE A 846 6.88 9.02 21.54
CA ILE A 846 6.58 8.85 22.97
C ILE A 846 5.07 8.70 23.25
N GLU A 847 4.22 9.20 22.36
CA GLU A 847 2.76 9.15 22.47
C GLU A 847 2.15 7.95 21.72
N GLY A 848 2.97 7.17 20.99
CA GLY A 848 2.56 5.94 20.32
C GLY A 848 2.93 5.85 18.84
N PHE A 849 3.43 6.91 18.21
CA PHE A 849 3.87 6.86 16.81
C PHE A 849 5.08 5.93 16.62
N GLY A 850 5.01 5.03 15.63
CA GLY A 850 6.00 3.97 15.43
C GLY A 850 5.91 2.81 16.42
N ILE A 851 5.08 2.91 17.47
CA ILE A 851 4.85 1.85 18.47
C ILE A 851 3.47 1.24 18.26
N CYS A 852 2.42 2.02 18.52
CA CYS A 852 1.01 1.60 18.45
C CYS A 852 0.41 1.79 17.04
N TRP A 853 0.96 2.70 16.25
CA TRP A 853 0.55 2.98 14.87
C TRP A 853 1.75 3.49 14.06
N GLN A 854 1.80 3.21 12.75
CA GLN A 854 2.94 3.59 11.89
C GLN A 854 2.69 4.85 11.07
N ASN A 855 1.44 5.23 10.88
CA ASN A 855 1.02 6.40 10.10
C ASN A 855 -0.36 6.88 10.57
N GLY A 856 -0.86 7.97 9.97
CA GLY A 856 -2.16 8.53 10.35
C GLY A 856 -3.36 7.62 10.03
N ASP A 857 -3.29 6.81 8.97
CA ASP A 857 -4.37 5.86 8.61
C ASP A 857 -4.51 4.77 9.68
N ASP A 858 -3.38 4.18 10.11
CA ASP A 858 -3.33 3.21 11.21
C ASP A 858 -3.84 3.81 12.52
N PHE A 859 -3.42 5.03 12.83
CA PHE A 859 -3.89 5.76 14.01
C PHE A 859 -5.40 6.00 13.96
N GLY A 860 -5.95 6.39 12.81
CA GLY A 860 -7.39 6.62 12.65
C GLY A 860 -8.21 5.36 12.93
N ARG A 861 -7.77 4.20 12.46
CA ARG A 861 -8.42 2.91 12.77
C ARG A 861 -8.30 2.55 14.24
N TRP A 862 -7.08 2.63 14.79
CA TRP A 862 -6.81 2.37 16.21
C TRP A 862 -7.67 3.26 17.13
N LEU A 863 -7.75 4.55 16.80
CA LEU A 863 -8.51 5.55 17.55
C LEU A 863 -10.02 5.29 17.48
N SER A 864 -10.55 4.87 16.33
CA SER A 864 -11.97 4.51 16.16
C SER A 864 -12.40 3.39 17.12
N ASP A 865 -11.58 2.35 17.25
CA ASP A 865 -11.82 1.25 18.18
C ASP A 865 -11.71 1.72 19.64
N PHE A 866 -10.69 2.53 19.94
CA PHE A 866 -10.48 3.11 21.26
C PHE A 866 -11.68 3.99 21.69
N ILE A 867 -12.21 4.82 20.78
CA ILE A 867 -13.44 5.60 20.98
C ILE A 867 -14.64 4.69 21.25
N SER A 868 -14.75 3.57 20.53
CA SER A 868 -15.85 2.62 20.69
C SER A 868 -15.89 2.00 22.09
N TYR A 869 -14.73 1.62 22.63
CA TYR A 869 -14.63 1.14 24.02
C TYR A 869 -14.97 2.21 25.05
N ALA A 870 -14.47 3.44 24.86
CA ALA A 870 -14.77 4.56 25.74
C ALA A 870 -16.26 4.90 25.76
N LYS A 871 -16.91 4.98 24.58
CA LYS A 871 -18.36 5.22 24.44
C LYS A 871 -19.20 4.08 25.02
N GLY A 872 -18.72 2.84 24.96
CA GLY A 872 -19.38 1.70 25.60
C GLY A 872 -19.50 1.85 27.12
N ALA A 873 -18.48 2.44 27.76
CA ALA A 873 -18.48 2.70 29.21
C ALA A 873 -19.11 4.05 29.60
N ALA A 874 -19.00 5.06 28.72
CA ALA A 874 -19.46 6.42 28.93
C ALA A 874 -20.28 6.92 27.71
N PRO A 875 -21.56 6.51 27.57
CA PRO A 875 -22.33 6.76 26.35
C PRO A 875 -22.59 8.24 26.04
N GLU A 876 -22.67 9.09 27.06
CA GLU A 876 -22.91 10.54 26.89
C GLU A 876 -21.63 11.33 26.58
N MET A 877 -20.48 10.66 26.54
CA MET A 877 -19.20 11.29 26.24
C MET A 877 -19.25 12.02 24.90
N LYS A 878 -18.60 13.17 24.82
CA LYS A 878 -18.37 13.98 23.64
C LYS A 878 -16.91 13.87 23.25
N VAL A 879 -16.67 13.44 22.02
CA VAL A 879 -15.34 13.03 21.54
C VAL A 879 -14.71 14.21 20.84
N TYR A 880 -13.56 14.64 21.34
CA TYR A 880 -12.73 15.64 20.68
C TYR A 880 -11.47 14.95 20.15
N PHE A 881 -11.21 15.12 18.85
CA PHE A 881 -9.98 14.64 18.22
C PHE A 881 -8.76 15.31 18.87
N PRO A 882 -7.65 14.60 19.11
CA PRO A 882 -6.49 15.13 19.83
C PRO A 882 -5.76 16.26 19.11
N GLY A 883 -5.19 17.18 19.89
CA GLY A 883 -4.16 18.10 19.39
C GLY A 883 -2.86 17.37 19.04
N MET A 884 -2.28 17.71 17.89
CA MET A 884 -1.00 17.16 17.42
C MET A 884 0.15 18.09 17.80
N SER A 885 1.37 17.55 17.95
CA SER A 885 2.56 18.39 18.07
C SER A 885 2.78 19.13 16.75
N PRO A 886 2.91 20.46 16.74
CA PRO A 886 3.26 21.19 15.54
C PRO A 886 4.72 20.86 15.16
N GLY A 887 4.90 20.11 14.08
CA GLY A 887 6.22 19.71 13.59
C GLY A 887 6.97 20.86 12.89
N VAL A 888 8.19 20.57 12.44
CA VAL A 888 8.93 21.42 11.49
C VAL A 888 9.09 20.64 10.18
N PRO A 889 8.43 21.03 9.07
CA PRO A 889 7.54 22.19 8.93
C PRO A 889 6.16 21.99 9.61
N TRP A 890 5.47 23.10 9.87
CA TRP A 890 4.19 23.19 10.60
C TRP A 890 3.05 22.36 9.98
N THR A 891 3.20 21.93 8.72
CA THR A 891 2.24 21.11 7.97
C THR A 891 2.19 19.64 8.40
N ASN A 892 3.18 19.15 9.16
CA ASN A 892 3.27 17.72 9.51
C ASN A 892 2.08 17.22 10.34
N GLN A 893 1.41 18.09 11.11
CA GLN A 893 0.19 17.72 11.84
C GLN A 893 -1.01 17.43 10.93
N PHE A 894 -1.10 18.08 9.77
CA PHE A 894 -2.22 17.89 8.85
C PHE A 894 -2.05 16.60 8.05
N ALA A 895 -0.87 16.32 7.51
CA ALA A 895 -0.60 15.06 6.81
C ALA A 895 -0.97 13.82 7.65
N PHE A 896 -0.68 13.86 8.96
CA PHE A 896 -1.08 12.81 9.88
C PHE A 896 -2.60 12.78 10.11
N THR A 897 -3.20 13.95 10.36
CA THR A 897 -4.65 14.13 10.53
C THR A 897 -5.44 13.74 9.27
N ASP A 898 -4.89 13.90 8.07
CA ASP A 898 -5.54 13.63 6.79
C ASP A 898 -5.81 12.17 6.55
N LYS A 899 -4.87 11.34 6.95
CA LYS A 899 -5.03 9.90 6.89
C LYS A 899 -5.90 9.37 8.04
N ALA A 900 -5.84 10.00 9.22
CA ALA A 900 -6.62 9.56 10.39
C ALA A 900 -8.12 9.91 10.31
N TRP A 901 -8.42 11.11 9.82
CA TRP A 901 -9.74 11.72 9.93
C TRP A 901 -10.89 10.93 9.29
N PRO A 902 -10.76 10.34 8.08
CA PRO A 902 -11.87 9.60 7.47
C PRO A 902 -12.43 8.47 8.35
N HIS A 903 -11.61 7.91 9.25
CA HIS A 903 -12.00 6.83 10.16
C HIS A 903 -12.80 7.32 11.38
N VAL A 904 -12.59 8.56 11.81
CA VAL A 904 -13.10 9.08 13.10
C VAL A 904 -13.98 10.32 12.96
N ALA A 905 -14.09 10.90 11.77
CA ALA A 905 -14.82 12.14 11.52
C ALA A 905 -16.29 12.07 11.95
N SER A 906 -16.93 10.90 11.79
CA SER A 906 -18.32 10.64 12.20
C SER A 906 -18.48 10.36 13.70
N LEU A 907 -17.37 10.07 14.40
CA LEU A 907 -17.35 9.77 15.83
C LEU A 907 -17.01 11.00 16.69
N CYS A 908 -16.35 12.00 16.09
CA CYS A 908 -15.90 13.21 16.77
C CYS A 908 -16.99 14.29 16.80
N ASP A 909 -17.28 14.81 17.99
CA ASP A 909 -18.16 15.95 18.23
C ASP A 909 -17.42 17.30 18.09
N GLY A 910 -16.09 17.31 18.20
CA GLY A 910 -15.23 18.48 18.06
C GLY A 910 -13.77 18.10 17.82
N VAL A 911 -12.89 19.09 17.75
CA VAL A 911 -11.46 18.91 17.45
C VAL A 911 -10.58 19.75 18.36
N CYS A 912 -9.41 19.22 18.69
CA CYS A 912 -8.39 19.93 19.44
C CYS A 912 -7.18 20.26 18.55
N LEU A 913 -6.50 21.35 18.87
CA LEU A 913 -5.29 21.83 18.19
C LEU A 913 -4.29 22.36 19.23
N HIS A 914 -3.00 22.13 19.00
CA HIS A 914 -1.92 22.82 19.72
C HIS A 914 -1.41 23.99 18.86
N ALA A 915 -1.22 25.17 19.47
CA ALA A 915 -0.74 26.36 18.75
C ALA A 915 0.26 27.15 19.61
N TYR A 916 1.46 27.39 19.08
CA TYR A 916 2.54 28.07 19.80
C TYR A 916 3.14 29.19 18.97
N THR A 917 3.70 30.19 19.64
CA THR A 917 4.55 31.20 18.99
C THR A 917 5.88 31.35 19.71
N GLY A 918 6.94 31.45 18.93
CA GLY A 918 8.29 31.77 19.40
C GLY A 918 8.62 33.27 19.35
N ILE A 919 7.68 34.11 18.90
CA ILE A 919 7.86 35.56 18.83
C ILE A 919 7.79 36.13 20.24
N THR A 920 8.82 36.86 20.64
CA THR A 920 9.03 37.28 22.04
C THR A 920 9.17 38.79 22.24
N ASP A 921 9.15 39.56 21.16
CA ASP A 921 9.45 40.99 21.15
C ASP A 921 8.32 41.84 20.54
N ASN A 922 7.41 41.24 19.77
CA ASN A 922 6.31 41.93 19.12
C ASN A 922 4.96 41.28 19.43
N VAL A 923 4.13 41.97 20.23
CA VAL A 923 2.82 41.45 20.66
C VAL A 923 1.89 41.24 19.46
N ALA A 924 1.82 42.20 18.54
CA ALA A 924 0.91 42.12 17.40
C ALA A 924 1.28 40.96 16.46
N ALA A 925 2.58 40.73 16.24
CA ALA A 925 3.05 39.62 15.42
C ALA A 925 2.79 38.26 16.09
N ALA A 926 3.05 38.14 17.40
CA ALA A 926 2.75 36.93 18.17
C ALA A 926 1.25 36.59 18.20
N VAL A 927 0.40 37.60 18.35
CA VAL A 927 -1.06 37.44 18.26
C VAL A 927 -1.47 36.98 16.86
N ALA A 928 -0.95 37.63 15.82
CA ALA A 928 -1.27 37.28 14.44
C ALA A 928 -0.84 35.85 14.08
N ASP A 929 0.31 35.41 14.57
CA ASP A 929 0.85 34.07 14.34
C ASP A 929 -0.08 32.97 14.86
N ILE A 930 -0.44 32.99 16.15
CA ILE A 930 -1.37 31.98 16.71
C ILE A 930 -2.76 32.09 16.08
N VAL A 931 -3.27 33.31 15.84
CA VAL A 931 -4.59 33.49 15.21
C VAL A 931 -4.61 32.92 13.78
N ALA A 932 -3.51 33.07 13.03
CA ALA A 932 -3.37 32.48 11.69
C ALA A 932 -3.38 30.95 11.77
N GLN A 933 -2.54 30.35 12.63
CA GLN A 933 -2.49 28.90 12.87
C GLN A 933 -3.88 28.31 13.13
N VAL A 934 -4.69 28.95 13.98
CA VAL A 934 -6.03 28.49 14.33
C VAL A 934 -7.02 28.64 13.18
N LYS A 935 -7.04 29.80 12.51
CA LYS A 935 -7.95 30.06 11.37
C LYS A 935 -7.65 29.13 10.19
N GLU A 936 -6.36 28.93 9.90
CA GLU A 936 -5.90 28.05 8.83
C GLU A 936 -6.30 26.60 9.12
N ALA A 937 -6.07 26.10 10.34
CA ALA A 937 -6.49 24.75 10.73
C ALA A 937 -8.01 24.54 10.62
N GLN A 938 -8.80 25.52 11.07
CA GLN A 938 -10.25 25.45 10.98
C GLN A 938 -10.73 25.45 9.52
N ALA A 939 -10.23 26.40 8.72
CA ALA A 939 -10.58 26.55 7.31
C ALA A 939 -10.20 25.31 6.48
N TYR A 940 -9.12 24.63 6.85
CA TYR A 940 -8.63 23.46 6.14
C TYR A 940 -9.61 22.28 6.19
N LYS A 941 -10.25 22.02 7.34
CA LYS A 941 -10.99 20.76 7.57
C LYS A 941 -12.19 20.80 8.49
N TRP A 942 -12.29 21.81 9.35
CA TRP A 942 -13.17 21.75 10.54
C TRP A 942 -14.15 22.91 10.59
N LEU A 943 -14.65 23.31 9.42
CA LEU A 943 -15.71 24.32 9.31
C LEU A 943 -17.08 23.83 9.79
N ASP A 944 -17.25 22.51 9.98
CA ASP A 944 -18.51 21.88 10.37
C ASP A 944 -18.58 21.48 11.85
N ARG A 945 -17.52 21.74 12.64
CA ARG A 945 -17.41 21.30 14.03
C ARG A 945 -16.63 22.25 14.94
N PRO A 946 -16.94 22.29 16.24
CA PRO A 946 -16.22 23.14 17.19
C PRO A 946 -14.73 22.81 17.27
N LEU A 947 -13.89 23.85 17.33
CA LEU A 947 -12.45 23.73 17.55
C LEU A 947 -12.06 24.31 18.91
N ILE A 948 -11.26 23.55 19.65
CA ILE A 948 -10.61 23.99 20.89
C ILE A 948 -9.10 24.04 20.64
N VAL A 949 -8.47 25.19 20.89
CA VAL A 949 -7.01 25.25 21.00
C VAL A 949 -6.67 24.67 22.37
N SER A 950 -6.42 23.37 22.41
CA SER A 950 -6.37 22.59 23.65
C SER A 950 -5.05 22.76 24.40
N GLU A 951 -4.04 23.34 23.75
CA GLU A 951 -2.78 23.77 24.36
C GLU A 951 -2.16 24.93 23.57
N SER A 952 -1.78 26.02 24.25
CA SER A 952 -1.15 27.18 23.62
C SER A 952 -0.23 27.94 24.56
N SER A 953 0.87 28.47 24.03
CA SER A 953 1.78 29.36 24.78
C SER A 953 2.65 30.24 23.86
N VAL A 954 3.19 31.32 24.44
CA VAL A 954 4.46 31.90 23.95
C VAL A 954 5.57 30.99 24.49
N ASN A 955 6.04 30.07 23.66
CA ASN A 955 6.87 28.94 24.08
C ASN A 955 8.37 29.26 24.13
N ARG A 956 8.72 30.55 24.15
CA ARG A 956 10.09 31.05 24.27
C ARG A 956 10.12 32.26 25.21
N ALA A 957 11.31 32.59 25.70
CA ALA A 957 11.55 33.84 26.40
C ALA A 957 12.93 34.40 26.02
N PRO A 958 13.08 35.73 25.96
CA PRO A 958 14.35 36.36 25.64
C PRO A 958 15.32 36.25 26.83
N GLU A 959 16.57 35.91 26.53
CA GLU A 959 17.62 35.78 27.54
C GLU A 959 17.96 37.14 28.18
N GLY A 960 18.21 37.16 29.50
CA GLY A 960 18.60 38.37 30.22
C GLY A 960 17.48 39.39 30.50
N VAL A 961 16.23 39.09 30.10
CA VAL A 961 15.08 39.97 30.34
C VAL A 961 14.43 39.65 31.70
N PRO A 962 14.06 40.66 32.51
CA PRO A 962 13.42 40.43 33.80
C PRO A 962 12.09 39.67 33.69
N ASN A 963 11.83 38.75 34.62
CA ASN A 963 10.58 37.98 34.69
C ASN A 963 9.32 38.85 34.61
N SER A 964 9.31 40.03 35.23
CA SER A 964 8.17 40.96 35.19
C SER A 964 7.84 41.48 33.79
N GLN A 965 8.86 41.69 32.94
CA GLN A 965 8.65 42.12 31.55
C GLN A 965 8.18 40.97 30.68
N ILE A 966 8.74 39.77 30.89
CA ILE A 966 8.31 38.55 30.20
C ILE A 966 6.84 38.23 30.55
N ALA A 967 6.47 38.34 31.84
CA ALA A 967 5.10 38.17 32.31
C ALA A 967 4.14 39.17 31.63
N ALA A 968 4.51 40.45 31.59
CA ALA A 968 3.71 41.49 30.94
C ALA A 968 3.53 41.23 29.43
N TYR A 969 4.59 40.79 28.75
CA TYR A 969 4.53 40.44 27.33
C TYR A 969 3.59 39.25 27.08
N LYS A 970 3.78 38.14 27.79
CA LYS A 970 2.93 36.94 27.63
C LYS A 970 1.47 37.24 27.94
N ALA A 971 1.18 37.99 29.00
CA ALA A 971 -0.18 38.41 29.33
C ALA A 971 -0.82 39.24 28.20
N ALA A 972 -0.09 40.21 27.64
CA ALA A 972 -0.57 41.04 26.54
C ALA A 972 -0.86 40.21 25.26
N VAL A 973 0.00 39.24 24.95
CA VAL A 973 -0.19 38.32 23.82
C VAL A 973 -1.43 37.45 24.04
N TYR A 974 -1.58 36.83 25.22
CA TYR A 974 -2.72 35.95 25.52
C TYR A 974 -4.05 36.70 25.43
N ARG A 975 -4.14 37.91 26.01
CA ARG A 975 -5.33 38.77 25.88
C ARG A 975 -5.62 39.20 24.45
N GLY A 976 -4.57 39.47 23.68
CA GLY A 976 -4.69 39.79 22.25
C GLY A 976 -5.29 38.63 21.46
N ILE A 977 -4.80 37.40 21.68
CA ILE A 977 -5.29 36.19 21.04
C ILE A 977 -6.75 35.92 21.43
N GLU A 978 -7.08 36.01 22.72
CA GLU A 978 -8.47 35.86 23.20
C GLU A 978 -9.43 36.80 22.49
N LYS A 979 -9.06 38.07 22.38
CA LYS A 979 -9.87 39.10 21.71
C LYS A 979 -10.09 38.79 20.23
N GLU A 980 -9.07 38.28 19.53
CA GLU A 980 -9.17 37.98 18.10
C GLU A 980 -9.89 36.66 17.82
N LEU A 981 -9.62 35.60 18.59
CA LEU A 981 -10.28 34.29 18.45
C LEU A 981 -11.76 34.35 18.84
N ALA A 982 -12.15 35.19 19.79
CA ALA A 982 -13.57 35.40 20.13
C ALA A 982 -14.43 35.93 18.96
N LYS A 983 -13.81 36.47 17.91
CA LYS A 983 -14.49 36.95 16.69
C LYS A 983 -14.64 35.86 15.63
N VAL A 984 -14.04 34.69 15.82
CA VAL A 984 -13.99 33.61 14.82
C VAL A 984 -15.09 32.59 15.14
N PRO A 985 -16.10 32.41 14.26
CA PRO A 985 -17.15 31.41 14.48
C PRO A 985 -16.56 30.00 14.59
N GLY A 986 -17.08 29.19 15.51
CA GLY A 986 -16.67 27.80 15.68
C GLY A 986 -15.46 27.57 16.60
N ILE A 987 -14.77 28.62 17.05
CA ILE A 987 -13.71 28.51 18.05
C ILE A 987 -14.33 28.53 19.45
N GLU A 988 -14.29 27.41 20.15
CA GLU A 988 -14.93 27.24 21.47
C GLU A 988 -14.03 27.69 22.60
N ALA A 989 -12.73 27.41 22.55
CA ALA A 989 -11.80 27.81 23.61
C ALA A 989 -10.33 27.91 23.17
N VAL A 990 -9.56 28.65 23.96
CA VAL A 990 -8.09 28.59 24.00
C VAL A 990 -7.63 28.22 25.39
N VAL A 991 -6.75 27.23 25.48
CA VAL A 991 -6.22 26.71 26.75
C VAL A 991 -4.75 27.10 26.87
N TRP A 992 -4.45 28.00 27.80
CA TRP A 992 -3.08 28.44 28.03
C TRP A 992 -2.30 27.39 28.82
N PHE A 993 -1.15 27.00 28.30
CA PHE A 993 -0.25 26.07 28.94
C PHE A 993 0.28 26.66 30.25
N VAL A 994 0.25 25.84 31.30
CA VAL A 994 0.73 26.19 32.64
C VAL A 994 1.74 25.12 33.05
N SER A 995 3.03 25.42 32.91
CA SER A 995 4.06 24.52 33.44
C SER A 995 4.26 24.76 34.93
N HIS A 996 4.38 23.69 35.70
CA HIS A 996 5.08 23.71 36.97
C HIS A 996 5.67 22.29 37.16
N TRP A 997 7.00 22.20 37.12
CA TRP A 997 7.93 21.19 37.66
C TRP A 997 9.36 21.68 37.36
N GLN A 998 10.41 20.90 37.70
CA GLN A 998 11.81 21.09 37.31
C GLN A 998 11.93 20.73 35.83
N PRO A 999 11.76 21.70 34.90
CA PRO A 999 11.94 21.41 33.50
C PRO A 999 13.40 20.99 33.28
N PRO A 1000 13.71 20.16 32.27
CA PRO A 1000 15.08 20.08 31.79
C PRO A 1000 15.62 21.51 31.59
N VAL A 1001 16.91 21.76 31.87
CA VAL A 1001 17.51 23.11 31.88
C VAL A 1001 17.13 23.96 30.66
N GLU A 1002 17.01 23.32 29.49
CA GLU A 1002 16.61 23.94 28.23
C GLU A 1002 15.17 24.50 28.24
N GLN A 1003 14.24 23.88 28.95
CA GLN A 1003 12.85 24.34 29.08
C GLN A 1003 12.68 25.39 30.20
N GLU A 1004 13.54 25.42 31.23
CA GLU A 1004 13.55 26.52 32.21
C GLU A 1004 13.81 27.87 31.56
N ALA A 1005 14.55 27.89 30.46
CA ALA A 1005 14.80 29.08 29.66
C ALA A 1005 13.53 29.65 29.01
N HIS A 1006 12.50 28.83 28.76
CA HIS A 1006 11.26 29.28 28.09
C HIS A 1006 10.30 30.06 29.02
N LYS A 1007 10.53 30.02 30.35
CA LYS A 1007 9.71 30.72 31.35
C LYS A 1007 8.21 30.46 31.19
N GLU A 1008 7.81 29.20 31.14
CA GLU A 1008 6.40 28.81 30.94
C GLU A 1008 5.61 28.67 32.26
N SER A 1009 6.26 28.83 33.43
CA SER A 1009 5.56 28.70 34.70
C SER A 1009 4.80 29.94 35.06
N TRP A 1010 3.47 29.86 35.11
CA TRP A 1010 2.63 31.00 35.46
C TRP A 1010 2.87 31.50 36.87
N PHE A 1011 3.17 30.59 37.80
CA PHE A 1011 3.42 30.91 39.19
C PHE A 1011 4.79 31.56 39.36
N ASP A 1012 5.88 30.90 38.94
CA ASP A 1012 7.26 31.40 39.16
C ASP A 1012 7.56 32.68 38.36
N LEU A 1013 6.88 32.86 37.22
CA LEU A 1013 6.98 34.07 36.42
C LEU A 1013 6.17 35.25 37.01
N GLY A 1014 5.23 34.98 37.92
CA GLY A 1014 4.25 35.96 38.39
C GLY A 1014 3.21 36.33 37.32
N LEU A 1015 3.04 35.49 36.30
CA LEU A 1015 2.16 35.75 35.15
C LEU A 1015 0.69 35.76 35.56
N ALA A 1016 0.27 34.94 36.53
CA ALA A 1016 -1.12 34.90 36.98
C ALA A 1016 -1.63 36.28 37.44
N GLU A 1017 -0.84 37.00 38.25
CA GLU A 1017 -1.23 38.33 38.75
C GLU A 1017 -1.23 39.37 37.63
N VAL A 1018 -0.27 39.30 36.72
CA VAL A 1018 -0.17 40.23 35.57
C VAL A 1018 -1.31 39.99 34.57
N TYR A 1019 -1.63 38.73 34.27
CA TYR A 1019 -2.73 38.35 33.39
C TYR A 1019 -4.09 38.74 33.97
N LYS A 1020 -4.28 38.64 35.29
CA LYS A 1020 -5.51 39.09 35.95
C LYS A 1020 -5.68 40.62 35.90
N ALA A 1021 -4.59 41.36 35.95
CA ALA A 1021 -4.59 42.82 35.89
C ALA A 1021 -4.74 43.38 34.46
N ALA A 1022 -4.41 42.58 33.44
CA ALA A 1022 -4.51 42.90 32.01
C ALA A 1022 -5.88 42.50 31.44
#